data_AF-A0A1R3H8Z5-F1
#
_entry.id   AF-A0A1R3H8Z5-F1
#
_cell.length_a   1.000
_cell.length_b   1.000
_cell.length_c   1.000
_cell.angle_alpha   90.00
_cell.angle_beta   90.00
_cell.angle_gamma   90.00
#
_symmetry.space_group_name_H-M   'P 1'
#
loop_
_entity.id
_entity.type
_entity.pdbx_description
1 polymer ?
#
loop_
_entity_poly.entity_id
_entity_poly.type
_entity_poly.pdbx_seq_one_letter_code
_entity_poly.pdbx_strand_id
1 'polypeptide(L)'
;MSSQSYAIPTSTPKTMSKEKRPLANFVPEHWGDVFLSCPSELNMDATTQVHYEELKQEVGRMLAKAKDIQTSQKLHLIDVVQRLGVAYYFQKEIEDTLETIYCDFKDDKNHDLHTTALQFRLLREHGFKVDCESFNKFKDEKGNFKASLISDVRGLLELYEAAHLQFHGEDILDEALDFATFHLKSAAETMVEYPDLSAEITNALKRPIRKSLPRLVTRSFIPIYEAYGTKDENLLKLAKLDFMFVQHLHRKELSELTRWWKRIDIPKNFPFIRDRLVECYLWMMGAYFEPHYSFARIFVIKVMVLTSAVDDIYDAYGTYEEHLMFRNAIHRWDISCIDQLPANYMKVLYREILNVYEEMEGLLNEQGKSYRIKYAREVMKKIVEAYYTEAKWLHENYTPTLEEYMPVSLVSCGYYLLAIISFVGMQDSSITEETFVWSFDDPKIIRASAVICRFMSDITTHKFERLREHIPSAIEIYRKQYEATEQEAYDYLNKKVKEAWQDINQEFLKPTVVPESILTRVLNLARALMLSEVYGAKEHQHRHGSKNKISLLVFGDSYVDTGNWRKNDGSSWKEPYGSTYPGKPSGRFSDGRVLTDYIASHLGIGSPIPYQSWKSVKRSYLRNGMNFGYGGTGVFDTLDKEPNMTTQIDFFQRLVEEKVFTEQQLNSSIALVSLAGNDYAAFLARNGRDIQKLTAFMKTIINQLAINLKRIRGLGVKRIAVTAIEPMGCLPQETAISSYRNCNEVWNSFSKSHNQVLEQTLQKLNDHERIFITLDLYNAFMSALKGKHAGMHS
;
A
#
# COMPACT_ATOMS: atom_id res chain seq x y z
N MET A 1 52.77 66.91 -23.27
CA MET A 1 52.59 67.23 -21.84
C MET A 1 51.20 66.75 -21.42
N SER A 2 51.16 65.98 -20.32
CA SER A 2 50.02 65.54 -19.49
C SER A 2 48.81 64.81 -20.10
N SER A 3 48.88 63.48 -19.97
CA SER A 3 47.86 62.54 -19.43
C SER A 3 46.42 63.03 -19.15
N GLN A 4 45.44 62.24 -19.60
CA GLN A 4 44.35 61.72 -18.74
C GLN A 4 43.63 60.55 -19.45
N SER A 5 43.81 59.34 -18.91
CA SER A 5 43.10 58.12 -19.27
C SER A 5 41.73 58.09 -18.56
N TYR A 6 40.64 58.00 -19.32
CA TYR A 6 39.31 57.77 -18.77
C TYR A 6 39.15 56.30 -18.38
N ALA A 7 38.95 56.05 -17.09
CA ALA A 7 38.63 54.75 -16.52
C ALA A 7 37.21 54.34 -16.93
N ILE A 8 37.08 53.11 -17.45
CA ILE A 8 35.80 52.42 -17.65
C ILE A 8 35.25 52.03 -16.28
N PRO A 9 33.99 52.31 -15.94
CA PRO A 9 33.42 51.84 -14.68
C PRO A 9 33.28 50.32 -14.74
N THR A 10 34.04 49.62 -13.91
CA THR A 10 33.81 48.23 -13.55
C THR A 10 32.44 48.15 -12.87
N SER A 11 31.43 47.68 -13.61
CA SER A 11 30.17 47.25 -13.00
C SER A 11 30.46 46.05 -12.11
N THR A 12 30.43 46.29 -10.80
CA THR A 12 30.31 45.25 -9.78
C THR A 12 29.22 44.24 -10.20
N PRO A 13 29.45 42.93 -10.00
CA PRO A 13 28.41 41.94 -10.29
C PRO A 13 27.18 42.31 -9.47
N LYS A 14 26.09 42.60 -10.19
CA LYS A 14 24.75 42.70 -9.60
C LYS A 14 24.57 41.43 -8.78
N THR A 15 24.45 41.60 -7.47
CA THR A 15 23.90 40.62 -6.56
C THR A 15 22.66 40.04 -7.22
N MET A 16 22.73 38.77 -7.60
CA MET A 16 21.59 38.01 -8.13
C MET A 16 20.42 38.27 -7.20
N SER A 17 19.35 38.82 -7.76
CA SER A 17 18.05 38.88 -7.09
C SER A 17 17.75 37.50 -6.53
N LYS A 18 17.19 37.43 -5.32
CA LYS A 18 16.61 36.19 -4.78
C LYS A 18 15.52 35.71 -5.75
N GLU A 19 15.89 34.86 -6.71
CA GLU A 19 14.96 34.22 -7.61
C GLU A 19 14.02 33.36 -6.76
N LYS A 20 12.71 33.62 -6.89
CA LYS A 20 11.68 32.82 -6.23
C LYS A 20 11.64 31.47 -6.93
N ARG A 21 12.26 30.45 -6.33
CA ARG A 21 12.13 29.07 -6.78
C ARG A 21 10.72 28.56 -6.50
N PRO A 22 10.08 27.83 -7.42
CA PRO A 22 8.88 27.06 -7.08
C PRO A 22 9.27 26.08 -5.97
N LEU A 23 8.33 25.76 -5.08
CA LEU A 23 8.53 24.76 -4.03
C LEU A 23 7.27 23.92 -3.90
N ALA A 24 7.43 22.61 -4.03
CA ALA A 24 6.38 21.66 -3.68
C ALA A 24 6.50 21.27 -2.20
N ASN A 25 5.37 21.27 -1.49
CA ASN A 25 5.32 20.87 -0.08
C ASN A 25 5.33 19.34 0.06
N PHE A 26 6.48 18.71 -0.24
CA PHE A 26 6.62 17.25 -0.10
C PHE A 26 6.64 16.83 1.37
N VAL A 27 5.97 15.70 1.65
CA VAL A 27 5.95 15.12 2.99
C VAL A 27 7.29 14.40 3.23
N PRO A 28 7.92 14.57 4.41
CA PRO A 28 9.15 13.85 4.75
C PRO A 28 9.01 12.32 4.63
N GLU A 29 10.16 11.65 4.48
CA GLU A 29 10.27 10.19 4.48
C GLU A 29 9.58 9.56 5.70
N HIS A 30 8.85 8.44 5.50
CA HIS A 30 8.12 7.75 6.56
C HIS A 30 8.97 6.72 7.32
N TRP A 31 9.95 6.12 6.65
CA TRP A 31 10.62 4.90 7.13
C TRP A 31 11.87 5.16 7.97
N GLY A 32 12.58 6.28 7.72
CA GLY A 32 13.78 6.64 8.44
C GLY A 32 14.81 5.51 8.37
N ASP A 33 15.34 5.09 9.51
CA ASP A 33 16.49 4.17 9.55
C ASP A 33 16.10 2.69 9.63
N VAL A 34 14.81 2.36 9.51
CA VAL A 34 14.27 0.99 9.70
C VAL A 34 15.00 -0.04 8.83
N PHE A 35 15.36 0.31 7.60
CA PHE A 35 16.01 -0.59 6.65
C PHE A 35 17.53 -0.43 6.59
N LEU A 36 18.13 0.42 7.42
CA LEU A 36 19.57 0.66 7.39
C LEU A 36 20.37 -0.58 7.82
N SER A 37 19.89 -1.29 8.86
CA SER A 37 20.53 -2.51 9.35
C SER A 37 20.35 -3.64 8.33
N CYS A 38 21.46 -4.25 7.92
CA CYS A 38 21.40 -5.49 7.16
C CYS A 38 20.81 -6.58 8.07
N PRO A 39 19.78 -7.34 7.63
CA PRO A 39 19.36 -8.50 8.39
C PRO A 39 20.56 -9.46 8.54
N SER A 40 20.74 -10.05 9.73
CA SER A 40 21.72 -11.12 9.93
C SER A 40 21.53 -12.20 8.88
N GLU A 41 22.59 -12.93 8.50
CA GLU A 41 22.41 -14.09 7.62
C GLU A 41 21.24 -14.92 8.12
N LEU A 42 20.37 -15.33 7.19
CA LEU A 42 19.30 -16.23 7.53
C LEU A 42 19.98 -17.52 8.01
N ASN A 43 20.06 -17.72 9.33
CA ASN A 43 20.62 -18.92 9.95
C ASN A 43 19.69 -20.08 9.64
N MET A 44 19.82 -20.58 8.42
CA MET A 44 19.15 -21.75 7.94
C MET A 44 20.08 -22.91 8.26
N ASP A 45 19.66 -23.79 9.15
CA ASP A 45 20.36 -25.05 9.29
C ASP A 45 20.36 -25.79 7.93
N ALA A 46 21.42 -26.56 7.68
CA ALA A 46 21.57 -27.28 6.41
C ALA A 46 20.35 -28.18 6.12
N THR A 47 19.67 -28.64 7.16
CA THR A 47 18.46 -29.46 7.09
C THR A 47 17.30 -28.72 6.43
N THR A 48 17.06 -27.45 6.78
CA THR A 48 15.98 -26.64 6.21
C THR A 48 16.23 -26.32 4.74
N GLN A 49 17.49 -26.09 4.34
CA GLN A 49 17.84 -25.88 2.93
C GLN A 49 17.63 -27.15 2.10
N VAL A 50 18.04 -28.31 2.61
CA VAL A 50 17.80 -29.60 1.95
C VAL A 50 16.29 -29.84 1.79
N HIS A 51 15.53 -29.62 2.86
CA HIS A 51 14.08 -29.79 2.83
C HIS A 51 13.41 -28.84 1.82
N TYR A 52 13.89 -27.60 1.70
CA TYR A 52 13.39 -26.65 0.71
C TYR A 52 13.58 -27.15 -0.73
N GLU A 53 14.75 -27.71 -1.06
CA GLU A 53 15.00 -28.29 -2.39
C GLU A 53 14.17 -29.56 -2.63
N GLU A 54 13.98 -30.40 -1.61
CA GLU A 54 13.10 -31.57 -1.70
C GLU A 54 11.64 -31.16 -2.00
N LEU A 55 11.14 -30.11 -1.34
CA LEU A 55 9.79 -29.59 -1.58
C LEU A 55 9.62 -29.08 -3.02
N LYS A 56 10.62 -28.40 -3.58
CA LYS A 56 10.58 -27.99 -5.00
C LYS A 56 10.49 -29.20 -5.92
N GLN A 57 11.30 -30.22 -5.68
CA GLN A 57 11.26 -31.45 -6.49
C GLN A 57 9.90 -32.15 -6.38
N GLU A 58 9.31 -32.20 -5.19
CA GLU A 58 8.00 -32.84 -5.00
C GLU A 58 6.89 -32.10 -5.72
N VAL A 59 6.82 -30.77 -5.60
CA VAL A 59 5.85 -29.95 -6.35
C VAL A 59 6.08 -30.07 -7.87
N GLY A 60 7.34 -30.12 -8.31
CA GLY A 60 7.67 -30.40 -9.71
C GLY A 60 7.15 -31.76 -10.18
N ARG A 61 7.27 -32.81 -9.36
CA ARG A 61 6.68 -34.13 -9.64
C ARG A 61 5.16 -34.09 -9.66
N MET A 62 4.52 -33.31 -8.78
CA MET A 62 3.07 -33.13 -8.78
C MET A 62 2.59 -32.54 -10.11
N LEU A 63 3.27 -31.49 -10.60
CA LEU A 63 2.96 -30.88 -11.90
C LEU A 63 3.24 -31.85 -13.07
N ALA A 64 4.34 -32.60 -13.02
CA ALA A 64 4.64 -33.58 -14.06
C ALA A 64 3.61 -34.73 -14.12
N LYS A 65 3.16 -35.22 -12.95
CA LYS A 65 2.08 -36.23 -12.82
C LYS A 65 0.71 -35.68 -13.15
N ALA A 66 0.53 -34.35 -13.13
CA ALA A 66 -0.73 -33.74 -13.49
C ALA A 66 -1.15 -34.10 -14.93
N LYS A 67 -0.25 -34.55 -15.80
CA LYS A 67 -0.61 -35.06 -17.14
C LYS A 67 -1.72 -36.13 -17.11
N ASP A 68 -1.78 -36.94 -16.05
CA ASP A 68 -2.68 -38.09 -15.93
C ASP A 68 -4.00 -37.82 -15.16
N ILE A 69 -4.24 -36.58 -14.70
CA ILE A 69 -5.44 -36.22 -13.91
C ILE A 69 -6.48 -35.42 -14.73
N GLN A 70 -7.69 -35.23 -14.18
CA GLN A 70 -8.75 -34.48 -14.85
C GLN A 70 -8.37 -33.01 -15.10
N THR A 71 -8.85 -32.42 -16.19
CA THR A 71 -8.54 -31.03 -16.60
C THR A 71 -8.82 -30.00 -15.51
N SER A 72 -9.95 -30.10 -14.80
CA SER A 72 -10.29 -29.21 -13.68
C SER A 72 -9.24 -29.25 -12.55
N GLN A 73 -8.69 -30.43 -12.25
CA GLN A 73 -7.65 -30.60 -11.24
C GLN A 73 -6.29 -30.05 -11.71
N LYS A 74 -5.95 -30.24 -13.00
CA LYS A 74 -4.75 -29.64 -13.62
C LYS A 74 -4.78 -28.12 -13.49
N LEU A 75 -5.88 -27.50 -13.91
CA LEU A 75 -6.08 -26.05 -13.86
C LEU A 75 -6.00 -25.51 -12.44
N HIS A 76 -6.66 -26.19 -11.49
CA HIS A 76 -6.61 -25.80 -10.08
C HIS A 76 -5.19 -25.83 -9.52
N LEU A 77 -4.42 -26.88 -9.81
CA LEU A 77 -3.02 -26.98 -9.36
C LEU A 77 -2.16 -25.85 -9.91
N ILE A 78 -2.28 -25.54 -11.21
CA ILE A 78 -1.53 -24.45 -11.85
C ILE A 78 -1.88 -23.11 -11.19
N ASP A 79 -3.17 -22.83 -11.02
CA ASP A 79 -3.64 -21.58 -10.41
C ASP A 79 -3.13 -21.41 -8.97
N VAL A 80 -3.20 -22.47 -8.16
CA VAL A 80 -2.70 -22.45 -6.79
C VAL A 80 -1.18 -22.22 -6.77
N VAL A 81 -0.41 -22.90 -7.63
CA VAL A 81 1.05 -22.73 -7.74
C VAL A 81 1.42 -21.29 -8.14
N GLN A 82 0.67 -20.68 -9.06
CA GLN A 82 0.85 -19.28 -9.44
C GLN A 82 0.49 -18.31 -8.32
N ARG A 83 -0.68 -18.46 -7.69
CA ARG A 83 -1.15 -17.58 -6.62
C ARG A 83 -0.27 -17.68 -5.38
N LEU A 84 0.26 -18.86 -5.05
CA LEU A 84 1.26 -19.06 -3.99
C LEU A 84 2.66 -18.53 -4.35
N GLY A 85 2.84 -18.01 -5.56
CA GLY A 85 4.04 -17.28 -5.97
C GLY A 85 5.20 -18.16 -6.38
N VAL A 86 5.09 -19.49 -6.33
CA VAL A 86 6.21 -20.42 -6.59
C VAL A 86 6.28 -20.92 -8.03
N ALA A 87 5.36 -20.48 -8.90
CA ALA A 87 5.32 -20.85 -10.33
C ALA A 87 6.61 -20.55 -11.12
N TYR A 88 7.42 -19.58 -10.68
CA TYR A 88 8.66 -19.23 -11.38
C TYR A 88 9.72 -20.35 -11.35
N TYR A 89 9.55 -21.38 -10.52
CA TYR A 89 10.36 -22.60 -10.55
C TYR A 89 9.91 -23.63 -11.59
N PHE A 90 8.67 -23.53 -12.07
CA PHE A 90 8.00 -24.56 -12.84
C PHE A 90 7.44 -24.04 -14.16
N GLN A 91 8.06 -22.99 -14.72
CA GLN A 91 7.54 -22.31 -15.91
C GLN A 91 7.36 -23.28 -17.08
N LYS A 92 8.31 -24.19 -17.28
CA LYS A 92 8.26 -25.18 -18.36
C LYS A 92 7.14 -26.21 -18.13
N GLU A 93 7.03 -26.76 -16.93
CA GLU A 93 6.00 -27.75 -16.59
C GLU A 93 4.59 -27.17 -16.72
N ILE A 94 4.41 -25.91 -16.32
CA ILE A 94 3.14 -25.19 -16.47
C ILE A 94 2.83 -24.98 -17.96
N GLU A 95 3.79 -24.48 -18.74
CA GLU A 95 3.64 -24.24 -20.18
C GLU A 95 3.27 -25.53 -20.93
N ASP A 96 4.05 -26.60 -20.77
CA ASP A 96 3.80 -27.91 -21.39
C ASP A 96 2.39 -28.45 -21.06
N THR A 97 1.93 -28.20 -19.82
CA THR A 97 0.60 -28.64 -19.37
C THR A 97 -0.51 -27.79 -20.00
N LEU A 98 -0.34 -26.47 -20.07
CA LEU A 98 -1.31 -25.57 -20.70
C LEU A 98 -1.39 -25.78 -22.21
N GLU A 99 -0.27 -26.07 -22.89
CA GLU A 99 -0.27 -26.47 -24.30
C GLU A 99 -1.12 -27.72 -24.55
N THR A 100 -0.99 -28.72 -23.67
CA THR A 100 -1.80 -29.95 -23.73
C THR A 100 -3.29 -29.61 -23.55
N ILE A 101 -3.62 -28.84 -22.52
CA ILE A 101 -5.01 -28.41 -22.24
C ILE A 101 -5.58 -27.60 -23.42
N TYR A 102 -4.78 -26.74 -24.06
CA TYR A 102 -5.20 -25.95 -25.21
C TYR A 102 -5.47 -26.81 -26.45
N CYS A 103 -4.69 -27.86 -26.67
CA CYS A 103 -4.94 -28.82 -27.74
C CYS A 103 -6.26 -29.58 -27.52
N ASP A 104 -6.50 -30.05 -26.29
CA ASP A 104 -7.69 -30.81 -25.91
C ASP A 104 -8.96 -29.93 -25.83
N PHE A 105 -8.79 -28.62 -25.60
CA PHE A 105 -9.89 -27.63 -25.46
C PHE A 105 -10.83 -27.58 -26.65
N LYS A 106 -10.40 -27.99 -27.84
CA LYS A 106 -11.24 -27.99 -29.04
C LYS A 106 -12.36 -29.02 -29.00
N ASP A 107 -12.24 -30.05 -28.15
CA ASP A 107 -13.12 -31.22 -28.16
C ASP A 107 -14.06 -31.32 -26.94
N ASP A 108 -13.81 -30.61 -25.83
CA ASP A 108 -14.63 -30.68 -24.60
C ASP A 108 -15.37 -29.37 -24.28
N LYS A 109 -16.71 -29.39 -24.33
CA LYS A 109 -17.57 -28.21 -24.13
C LYS A 109 -18.40 -28.24 -22.83
N ASN A 110 -18.33 -29.30 -22.04
CA ASN A 110 -19.28 -29.56 -20.95
C ASN A 110 -18.83 -29.11 -19.55
N HIS A 111 -17.84 -28.23 -19.45
CA HIS A 111 -17.39 -27.66 -18.17
C HIS A 111 -18.41 -26.69 -17.54
N ASP A 112 -18.41 -26.65 -16.20
CA ASP A 112 -19.12 -25.65 -15.39
C ASP A 112 -18.50 -24.23 -15.54
N LEU A 113 -19.13 -23.22 -14.91
CA LEU A 113 -18.70 -21.83 -15.03
C LEU A 113 -17.29 -21.63 -14.49
N HIS A 114 -17.02 -22.12 -13.28
CA HIS A 114 -15.71 -22.01 -12.65
C HIS A 114 -14.59 -22.61 -13.53
N THR A 115 -14.76 -23.85 -13.99
CA THR A 115 -13.74 -24.53 -14.81
C THR A 115 -13.57 -23.84 -16.16
N THR A 116 -14.65 -23.40 -16.81
CA THR A 116 -14.57 -22.69 -18.10
C THR A 116 -13.85 -21.35 -17.95
N ALA A 117 -14.19 -20.57 -16.92
CA ALA A 117 -13.56 -19.28 -16.65
C ALA A 117 -12.07 -19.44 -16.26
N LEU A 118 -11.75 -20.43 -15.42
CA LEU A 118 -10.37 -20.71 -15.01
C LEU A 118 -9.51 -21.14 -16.20
N GLN A 119 -10.03 -22.02 -17.03
CA GLN A 119 -9.36 -22.45 -18.25
C GLN A 119 -9.12 -21.27 -19.19
N PHE A 120 -10.15 -20.44 -19.42
CA PHE A 120 -10.02 -19.23 -20.24
C PHE A 120 -8.94 -18.30 -19.69
N ARG A 121 -8.97 -18.02 -18.39
CA ARG A 121 -8.00 -17.13 -17.72
C ARG A 121 -6.58 -17.66 -17.88
N LEU A 122 -6.30 -18.88 -17.43
CA LEU A 122 -4.94 -19.43 -17.44
C LEU A 122 -4.38 -19.52 -18.86
N LEU A 123 -5.19 -19.96 -19.83
CA LEU A 123 -4.75 -20.02 -21.23
C LEU A 123 -4.46 -18.62 -21.79
N ARG A 124 -5.32 -17.61 -21.54
CA ARG A 124 -5.08 -16.24 -22.00
C ARG A 124 -3.89 -15.59 -21.29
N GLU A 125 -3.68 -15.85 -20.00
CA GLU A 125 -2.51 -15.36 -19.24
C GLU A 125 -1.19 -15.85 -19.84
N HIS A 126 -1.17 -17.07 -20.37
CA HIS A 126 -0.03 -17.70 -21.05
C HIS A 126 -0.08 -17.52 -22.58
N GLY A 127 -0.87 -16.57 -23.09
CA GLY A 127 -0.80 -16.16 -24.49
C GLY A 127 -1.52 -17.07 -25.50
N PHE A 128 -2.29 -18.05 -25.05
CA PHE A 128 -3.10 -18.88 -25.94
C PHE A 128 -4.35 -18.14 -26.42
N LYS A 129 -4.66 -18.26 -27.71
CA LYS A 129 -5.83 -17.62 -28.32
C LYS A 129 -7.09 -18.46 -28.07
N VAL A 130 -7.75 -18.21 -26.94
CA VAL A 130 -9.03 -18.84 -26.58
C VAL A 130 -10.20 -17.93 -26.92
N ASP A 131 -11.27 -18.42 -27.54
CA ASP A 131 -12.44 -17.61 -27.87
C ASP A 131 -13.33 -17.32 -26.64
N CYS A 132 -13.73 -16.06 -26.47
CA CYS A 132 -14.67 -15.62 -25.44
C CYS A 132 -16.11 -16.12 -25.70
N GLU A 133 -16.44 -16.55 -26.92
CA GLU A 133 -17.73 -17.17 -27.26
C GLU A 133 -18.03 -18.44 -26.45
N SER A 134 -17.01 -19.07 -25.87
CA SER A 134 -17.18 -20.18 -24.92
C SER A 134 -18.07 -19.84 -23.73
N PHE A 135 -18.23 -18.55 -23.39
CA PHE A 135 -19.15 -18.08 -22.35
C PHE A 135 -20.62 -18.00 -22.79
N ASN A 136 -20.94 -18.08 -24.09
CA ASN A 136 -22.32 -18.01 -24.58
C ASN A 136 -23.22 -19.12 -24.00
N LYS A 137 -22.67 -20.29 -23.66
CA LYS A 137 -23.44 -21.38 -23.01
C LYS A 137 -23.99 -20.99 -21.63
N PHE A 138 -23.45 -19.94 -21.02
CA PHE A 138 -23.91 -19.39 -19.74
C PHE A 138 -24.91 -18.25 -19.91
N LYS A 139 -25.29 -17.91 -21.14
CA LYS A 139 -26.33 -16.92 -21.44
C LYS A 139 -27.69 -17.56 -21.70
N ASP A 140 -28.76 -16.83 -21.38
CA ASP A 140 -30.14 -17.21 -21.65
C ASP A 140 -30.55 -16.88 -23.10
N GLU A 141 -31.78 -17.21 -23.48
CA GLU A 141 -32.31 -16.96 -24.84
C GLU A 141 -32.42 -15.47 -25.19
N LYS A 142 -32.38 -14.58 -24.19
CA LYS A 142 -32.36 -13.12 -24.37
C LYS A 142 -30.94 -12.56 -24.49
N GLY A 143 -29.93 -13.43 -24.40
CA GLY A 143 -28.53 -13.06 -24.48
C GLY A 143 -27.95 -12.51 -23.18
N ASN A 144 -28.61 -12.68 -22.03
CA ASN A 144 -28.08 -12.25 -20.72
C ASN A 144 -27.46 -13.42 -19.96
N PHE A 145 -26.48 -13.18 -19.09
CA PHE A 145 -25.97 -14.24 -18.19
C PHE A 145 -27.09 -14.82 -17.31
N LYS A 146 -27.17 -16.15 -17.26
CA LYS A 146 -28.27 -16.87 -16.59
C LYS A 146 -28.31 -16.53 -15.10
N ALA A 147 -29.49 -16.20 -14.59
CA ALA A 147 -29.72 -15.95 -13.16
C ALA A 147 -29.37 -17.16 -12.27
N SER A 148 -29.37 -18.39 -12.81
CA SER A 148 -28.93 -19.60 -12.09
C SER A 148 -27.46 -19.57 -11.69
N LEU A 149 -26.64 -18.71 -12.29
CA LEU A 149 -25.21 -18.56 -11.96
C LEU A 149 -24.99 -17.78 -10.66
N ILE A 150 -26.00 -17.04 -10.18
CA ILE A 150 -25.90 -16.17 -9.01
C ILE A 150 -25.52 -16.97 -7.74
N SER A 151 -25.94 -18.23 -7.65
CA SER A 151 -25.58 -19.11 -6.54
C SER A 151 -24.16 -19.69 -6.63
N ASP A 152 -23.54 -19.71 -7.82
CA ASP A 152 -22.17 -20.18 -8.01
C ASP A 152 -21.16 -19.05 -7.78
N VAL A 153 -20.97 -18.67 -6.52
CA VAL A 153 -20.10 -17.55 -6.14
C VAL A 153 -18.65 -17.77 -6.60
N ARG A 154 -18.15 -19.01 -6.57
CA ARG A 154 -16.80 -19.33 -7.03
C ARG A 154 -16.68 -19.19 -8.56
N GLY A 155 -17.68 -19.67 -9.29
CA GLY A 155 -17.77 -19.46 -10.74
C GLY A 155 -17.87 -17.99 -11.11
N LEU A 156 -18.65 -17.18 -10.38
CA LEU A 156 -18.72 -15.73 -10.58
C LEU A 156 -17.40 -15.03 -10.32
N LEU A 157 -16.70 -15.38 -9.24
CA LEU A 157 -15.39 -14.82 -8.91
C LEU A 157 -14.39 -15.12 -10.03
N GLU A 158 -14.37 -16.35 -10.53
CA GLU A 158 -13.47 -16.76 -11.60
C GLU A 158 -13.86 -16.13 -12.94
N LEU A 159 -15.16 -15.97 -13.24
CA LEU A 159 -15.64 -15.23 -14.41
C LEU A 159 -15.19 -13.76 -14.37
N TYR A 160 -15.30 -13.12 -13.20
CA TYR A 160 -14.81 -11.75 -12.98
C TYR A 160 -13.31 -11.65 -13.27
N GLU A 161 -12.50 -12.58 -12.74
CA GLU A 161 -11.04 -12.59 -12.97
C GLU A 161 -10.69 -12.83 -14.44
N ALA A 162 -11.35 -13.79 -15.08
CA ALA A 162 -11.18 -14.12 -16.49
C ALA A 162 -11.50 -12.94 -17.42
N ALA A 163 -12.56 -12.18 -17.12
CA ALA A 163 -13.00 -11.09 -17.98
C ALA A 163 -12.03 -9.90 -18.02
N HIS A 164 -11.12 -9.74 -17.04
CA HIS A 164 -10.03 -8.74 -17.12
C HIS A 164 -8.95 -9.08 -18.16
N LEU A 165 -9.01 -10.25 -18.82
CA LEU A 165 -8.16 -10.64 -19.94
C LEU A 165 -8.76 -10.36 -21.32
N GLN A 166 -9.84 -9.58 -21.37
CA GLN A 166 -10.48 -9.21 -22.62
C GLN A 166 -9.55 -8.49 -23.59
N PHE A 167 -9.82 -8.69 -24.87
CA PHE A 167 -9.28 -7.96 -26.01
C PHE A 167 -10.27 -6.89 -26.49
N HIS A 168 -9.86 -6.12 -27.51
CA HIS A 168 -10.78 -5.21 -28.21
C HIS A 168 -11.90 -5.98 -28.92
N GLY A 169 -13.13 -5.49 -28.78
CA GLY A 169 -14.32 -6.06 -29.44
C GLY A 169 -14.92 -7.30 -28.76
N GLU A 170 -14.45 -7.69 -27.58
CA GLU A 170 -14.99 -8.83 -26.82
C GLU A 170 -16.11 -8.37 -25.85
N ASP A 171 -17.20 -7.82 -26.38
CA ASP A 171 -18.29 -7.20 -25.60
C ASP A 171 -18.93 -8.17 -24.58
N ILE A 172 -18.90 -9.48 -24.85
CA ILE A 172 -19.36 -10.51 -23.91
C ILE A 172 -18.60 -10.48 -22.57
N LEU A 173 -17.33 -10.09 -22.57
CA LEU A 173 -16.51 -10.00 -21.36
C LEU A 173 -16.79 -8.71 -20.58
N ASP A 174 -17.18 -7.63 -21.26
CA ASP A 174 -17.68 -6.42 -20.59
C ASP A 174 -19.00 -6.73 -19.86
N GLU A 175 -19.93 -7.43 -20.51
CA GLU A 175 -21.16 -7.90 -19.86
C GLU A 175 -20.88 -8.86 -18.69
N ALA A 176 -19.86 -9.72 -18.83
CA ALA A 176 -19.44 -10.64 -17.78
C ALA A 176 -18.87 -9.89 -16.56
N LEU A 177 -18.06 -8.85 -16.79
CA LEU A 177 -17.54 -7.98 -15.74
C LEU A 177 -18.68 -7.29 -14.98
N ASP A 178 -19.65 -6.71 -15.70
CA ASP A 178 -20.78 -6.02 -15.07
C ASP A 178 -21.64 -6.98 -14.24
N PHE A 179 -22.01 -8.13 -14.81
CA PHE A 179 -22.80 -9.16 -14.15
C PHE A 179 -22.09 -9.71 -12.90
N ALA A 180 -20.85 -10.16 -13.05
CA ALA A 180 -20.10 -10.74 -11.94
C ALA A 180 -19.80 -9.71 -10.84
N THR A 181 -19.41 -8.47 -11.21
CA THR A 181 -19.15 -7.39 -10.24
C THR A 181 -20.37 -7.09 -9.38
N PHE A 182 -21.56 -6.99 -10.00
CA PHE A 182 -22.80 -6.71 -9.28
C PHE A 182 -23.10 -7.78 -8.22
N HIS A 183 -23.05 -9.06 -8.61
CA HIS A 183 -23.38 -10.16 -7.70
C HIS A 183 -22.29 -10.44 -6.67
N LEU A 184 -21.01 -10.26 -7.01
CA LEU A 184 -19.90 -10.42 -6.07
C LEU A 184 -19.90 -9.35 -4.97
N LYS A 185 -20.30 -8.10 -5.28
CA LYS A 185 -20.48 -7.06 -4.26
C LYS A 185 -21.52 -7.47 -3.21
N SER A 186 -22.65 -7.99 -3.66
CA SER A 186 -23.68 -8.51 -2.76
C SER A 186 -23.17 -9.71 -1.96
N ALA A 187 -22.45 -10.65 -2.59
CA ALA A 187 -21.92 -11.84 -1.93
C ALA A 187 -20.91 -11.48 -0.83
N ALA A 188 -20.03 -10.51 -1.09
CA ALA A 188 -19.03 -10.04 -0.12
C ALA A 188 -19.67 -9.53 1.19
N GLU A 189 -20.83 -8.87 1.10
CA GLU A 189 -21.57 -8.34 2.24
C GLU A 189 -22.33 -9.43 3.02
N THR A 190 -22.81 -10.47 2.33
CA THR A 190 -23.69 -11.49 2.94
C THR A 190 -22.96 -12.73 3.46
N MET A 191 -21.77 -13.06 2.93
CA MET A 191 -21.06 -14.32 3.22
C MET A 191 -20.22 -14.30 4.52
N VAL A 192 -20.81 -13.85 5.63
CA VAL A 192 -20.12 -13.76 6.94
C VAL A 192 -19.64 -15.12 7.45
N GLU A 193 -20.30 -16.21 7.05
CA GLU A 193 -19.98 -17.59 7.44
C GLU A 193 -18.77 -18.18 6.71
N TYR A 194 -18.29 -17.54 5.62
CA TYR A 194 -17.14 -17.97 4.83
C TYR A 194 -16.10 -16.84 4.73
N PRO A 195 -15.40 -16.52 5.84
CA PRO A 195 -14.55 -15.34 5.92
C PRO A 195 -13.42 -15.34 4.88
N ASP A 196 -12.86 -16.50 4.54
CA ASP A 196 -11.76 -16.61 3.57
C ASP A 196 -12.23 -16.32 2.14
N LEU A 197 -13.40 -16.85 1.74
CA LEU A 197 -13.99 -16.57 0.43
C LEU A 197 -14.46 -15.11 0.34
N SER A 198 -15.08 -14.57 1.39
CA SER A 198 -15.44 -13.15 1.45
C SER A 198 -14.20 -12.24 1.33
N ALA A 199 -13.09 -12.61 1.98
CA ALA A 199 -11.82 -11.91 1.83
C ALA A 199 -11.26 -12.01 0.41
N GLU A 200 -11.34 -13.18 -0.23
CA GLU A 200 -10.92 -13.37 -1.62
C GLU A 200 -11.73 -12.49 -2.58
N ILE A 201 -13.06 -12.49 -2.47
CA ILE A 201 -13.95 -11.64 -3.26
C ILE A 201 -13.65 -10.16 -3.04
N THR A 202 -13.49 -9.75 -1.79
CA THR A 202 -13.17 -8.36 -1.44
C THR A 202 -11.82 -7.93 -2.04
N ASN A 203 -10.83 -8.81 -2.03
CA ASN A 203 -9.53 -8.56 -2.64
C ASN A 203 -9.63 -8.44 -4.17
N ALA A 204 -10.35 -9.35 -4.83
CA ALA A 204 -10.58 -9.33 -6.28
C ALA A 204 -11.34 -8.08 -6.75
N LEU A 205 -12.42 -7.69 -6.05
CA LEU A 205 -13.19 -6.48 -6.33
C LEU A 205 -12.38 -5.20 -6.11
N LYS A 206 -11.47 -5.21 -5.14
CA LYS A 206 -10.51 -4.11 -4.94
C LYS A 206 -9.47 -4.08 -6.06
N ARG A 207 -9.02 -5.25 -6.51
CA ARG A 207 -8.08 -5.40 -7.61
C ARG A 207 -8.07 -6.83 -8.16
N PRO A 208 -8.40 -7.02 -9.44
CA PRO A 208 -8.35 -8.35 -10.06
C PRO A 208 -6.90 -8.84 -10.16
N ILE A 209 -6.71 -10.15 -10.20
CA ILE A 209 -5.42 -10.84 -10.33
C ILE A 209 -4.64 -10.32 -11.53
N ARG A 210 -5.30 -10.14 -12.68
CA ARG A 210 -4.63 -9.63 -13.89
C ARG A 210 -3.98 -8.27 -13.67
N LYS A 211 -4.54 -7.42 -12.82
CA LYS A 211 -4.04 -6.06 -12.50
C LYS A 211 -3.29 -6.00 -11.16
N SER A 212 -3.05 -7.16 -10.52
CA SER A 212 -2.39 -7.28 -9.21
C SER A 212 -0.93 -7.69 -9.32
N LEU A 213 -0.11 -7.23 -8.37
CA LEU A 213 1.28 -7.68 -8.28
C LEU A 213 1.35 -9.10 -7.71
N PRO A 214 2.11 -10.02 -8.34
CA PRO A 214 2.16 -11.43 -7.93
C PRO A 214 2.45 -11.62 -6.44
N ARG A 215 3.47 -10.92 -5.90
CA ARG A 215 3.84 -11.07 -4.48
C ARG A 215 2.80 -10.53 -3.50
N LEU A 216 1.99 -9.56 -3.90
CA LEU A 216 0.87 -9.10 -3.09
C LEU A 216 -0.27 -10.12 -3.07
N VAL A 217 -0.59 -10.69 -4.23
CA VAL A 217 -1.55 -11.80 -4.36
C VAL A 217 -1.09 -12.96 -3.47
N THR A 218 0.18 -13.36 -3.57
CA THR A 218 0.77 -14.41 -2.73
C THR A 218 0.63 -14.12 -1.24
N ARG A 219 0.96 -12.89 -0.81
CA ARG A 219 0.87 -12.52 0.61
C ARG A 219 -0.55 -12.62 1.16
N SER A 220 -1.57 -12.28 0.36
CA SER A 220 -2.98 -12.43 0.75
C SER A 220 -3.50 -13.86 0.59
N PHE A 221 -2.97 -14.63 -0.36
CA PHE A 221 -3.50 -15.94 -0.71
C PHE A 221 -2.96 -17.07 0.19
N ILE A 222 -1.73 -16.99 0.70
CA ILE A 222 -1.19 -17.99 1.64
C ILE A 222 -2.15 -18.32 2.81
N PRO A 223 -2.68 -17.35 3.58
CA PRO A 223 -3.61 -17.66 4.67
C PRO A 223 -4.94 -18.23 4.17
N ILE A 224 -5.44 -17.80 3.01
CA ILE A 224 -6.66 -18.33 2.39
C ILE A 224 -6.47 -19.81 2.02
N TYR A 225 -5.36 -20.13 1.37
CA TYR A 225 -5.01 -21.50 1.00
C TYR A 225 -4.76 -22.37 2.24
N GLU A 226 -4.19 -21.82 3.31
CA GLU A 226 -4.01 -22.52 4.59
C GLU A 226 -5.35 -22.90 5.26
N ALA A 227 -6.37 -22.06 5.10
CA ALA A 227 -7.71 -22.30 5.61
C ALA A 227 -8.49 -23.35 4.78
N TYR A 228 -8.04 -23.68 3.57
CA TYR A 228 -8.68 -24.71 2.76
C TYR A 228 -8.52 -26.09 3.40
N GLY A 229 -9.64 -26.79 3.63
CA GLY A 229 -9.65 -28.13 4.20
C GLY A 229 -9.00 -29.21 3.31
N THR A 230 -8.75 -28.92 2.04
CA THR A 230 -8.20 -29.85 1.03
C THR A 230 -6.84 -29.41 0.49
N LYS A 231 -6.12 -28.55 1.22
CA LYS A 231 -4.83 -28.01 0.76
C LYS A 231 -3.73 -29.08 0.70
N ASP A 232 -2.81 -28.90 -0.24
CA ASP A 232 -1.56 -29.64 -0.26
C ASP A 232 -0.54 -29.03 0.71
N GLU A 233 -0.12 -29.81 1.69
CA GLU A 233 0.79 -29.38 2.77
C GLU A 233 2.22 -29.14 2.27
N ASN A 234 2.69 -29.89 1.27
CA ASN A 234 4.04 -29.69 0.72
C ASN A 234 4.10 -28.38 -0.06
N LEU A 235 3.08 -28.08 -0.86
CA LEU A 235 2.97 -26.85 -1.61
C LEU A 235 2.82 -25.63 -0.68
N LEU A 236 2.01 -25.72 0.38
CA LEU A 236 1.89 -24.64 1.38
C LEU A 236 3.24 -24.38 2.08
N LYS A 237 3.95 -25.43 2.49
CA LYS A 237 5.29 -25.30 3.11
C LYS A 237 6.29 -24.66 2.17
N LEU A 238 6.32 -25.10 0.90
CA LEU A 238 7.18 -24.51 -0.13
C LEU A 238 6.89 -23.01 -0.27
N ALA A 239 5.62 -22.62 -0.37
CA ALA A 239 5.21 -21.23 -0.52
C ALA A 239 5.63 -20.35 0.66
N LYS A 240 5.45 -20.84 1.90
CA LYS A 240 5.85 -20.11 3.11
C LYS A 240 7.37 -19.93 3.20
N LEU A 241 8.13 -20.99 2.91
CA LEU A 241 9.60 -20.94 2.92
C LEU A 241 10.14 -20.03 1.80
N ASP A 242 9.65 -20.20 0.56
CA ASP A 242 10.01 -19.34 -0.57
C ASP A 242 9.75 -17.86 -0.26
N PHE A 243 8.55 -17.53 0.22
CA PHE A 243 8.18 -16.16 0.54
C PHE A 243 9.13 -15.55 1.58
N MET A 244 9.50 -16.33 2.61
CA MET A 244 10.45 -15.90 3.63
C MET A 244 11.86 -15.68 3.05
N PHE A 245 12.37 -16.58 2.22
CA PHE A 245 13.69 -16.47 1.60
C PHE A 245 13.80 -15.28 0.65
N VAL A 246 12.81 -15.13 -0.22
CA VAL A 246 12.73 -14.02 -1.17
C VAL A 246 12.61 -12.69 -0.41
N GLN A 247 11.79 -12.63 0.66
CA GLN A 247 11.70 -11.44 1.51
C GLN A 247 13.03 -11.10 2.20
N HIS A 248 13.78 -12.11 2.65
CA HIS A 248 15.09 -11.89 3.26
C HIS A 248 16.09 -11.28 2.27
N LEU A 249 16.14 -11.80 1.03
CA LEU A 249 16.92 -11.20 -0.05
C LEU A 249 16.51 -9.75 -0.30
N HIS A 250 15.20 -9.49 -0.38
CA HIS A 250 14.70 -8.13 -0.62
C HIS A 250 15.10 -7.14 0.49
N ARG A 251 15.13 -7.59 1.76
CA ARG A 251 15.62 -6.77 2.88
C ARG A 251 17.13 -6.49 2.78
N LYS A 252 17.93 -7.43 2.26
CA LYS A 252 19.36 -7.21 2.00
C LYS A 252 19.56 -6.15 0.90
N GLU A 253 18.84 -6.28 -0.21
CA GLU A 253 18.85 -5.31 -1.31
C GLU A 253 18.44 -3.91 -0.81
N LEU A 254 17.34 -3.82 -0.07
CA LEU A 254 16.85 -2.55 0.47
C LEU A 254 17.84 -1.93 1.47
N SER A 255 18.53 -2.73 2.28
CA SER A 255 19.58 -2.24 3.18
C SER A 255 20.78 -1.67 2.43
N GLU A 256 21.21 -2.34 1.36
CA GLU A 256 22.28 -1.85 0.49
C GLU A 256 21.87 -0.51 -0.17
N LEU A 257 20.68 -0.46 -0.75
CA LEU A 257 20.13 0.73 -1.38
C LEU A 257 19.97 1.88 -0.38
N THR A 258 19.51 1.60 0.84
CA THR A 258 19.37 2.61 1.91
C THR A 258 20.74 3.18 2.29
N ARG A 259 21.77 2.32 2.41
CA ARG A 259 23.15 2.77 2.66
C ARG A 259 23.68 3.62 1.52
N TRP A 260 23.45 3.22 0.27
CA TRP A 260 23.84 4.01 -0.89
C TRP A 260 23.13 5.38 -0.90
N TRP A 261 21.81 5.41 -0.73
CA TRP A 261 21.00 6.63 -0.73
C TRP A 261 21.41 7.61 0.39
N LYS A 262 21.71 7.08 1.58
CA LYS A 262 22.24 7.90 2.69
C LYS A 262 23.59 8.54 2.40
N ARG A 263 24.47 7.92 1.61
CA ARG A 263 25.77 8.52 1.25
C ARG A 263 25.63 9.77 0.39
N ILE A 264 24.51 9.91 -0.33
CA ILE A 264 24.17 11.09 -1.12
C ILE A 264 23.73 12.26 -0.22
N ASP A 265 23.34 12.00 1.04
CA ASP A 265 22.87 13.00 2.02
C ASP A 265 21.73 13.88 1.48
N ILE A 266 20.63 13.23 1.12
CA ILE A 266 19.43 13.85 0.53
C ILE A 266 18.90 15.03 1.35
N PRO A 267 18.74 14.94 2.69
CA PRO A 267 18.22 16.07 3.46
C PRO A 267 19.08 17.33 3.37
N LYS A 268 20.41 17.17 3.18
CA LYS A 268 21.35 18.28 3.04
C LYS A 268 21.42 18.80 1.62
N ASN A 269 21.54 17.91 0.63
CA ASN A 269 21.80 18.28 -0.76
C ASN A 269 20.52 18.55 -1.56
N PHE A 270 19.40 17.94 -1.18
CA PHE A 270 18.13 17.96 -1.90
C PHE A 270 16.92 18.09 -0.95
N PRO A 271 16.82 19.13 -0.11
CA PRO A 271 15.70 19.28 0.84
C PRO A 271 14.32 19.50 0.17
N PHE A 272 14.30 19.65 -1.15
CA PHE A 272 13.14 19.97 -1.98
C PHE A 272 12.65 18.78 -2.83
N ILE A 273 13.32 17.62 -2.81
CA ILE A 273 12.86 16.43 -3.55
C ILE A 273 12.06 15.48 -2.64
N ARG A 274 11.30 14.59 -3.25
CA ARG A 274 10.63 13.46 -2.59
C ARG A 274 11.69 12.43 -2.18
N ASP A 275 11.74 12.10 -0.89
CA ASP A 275 12.53 10.97 -0.39
C ASP A 275 11.65 9.72 -0.30
N ARG A 276 11.73 8.86 -1.32
CA ARG A 276 10.79 7.74 -1.56
C ARG A 276 11.47 6.43 -1.99
N LEU A 277 12.69 6.20 -1.50
CA LEU A 277 13.47 5.00 -1.87
C LEU A 277 12.70 3.70 -1.59
N VAL A 278 12.06 3.58 -0.43
CA VAL A 278 11.36 2.36 -0.01
C VAL A 278 10.12 2.12 -0.87
N GLU A 279 9.38 3.18 -1.21
CA GLU A 279 8.23 3.11 -2.10
C GLU A 279 8.65 2.72 -3.52
N CYS A 280 9.73 3.31 -4.05
CA CYS A 280 10.31 2.92 -5.34
C CYS A 280 10.80 1.45 -5.32
N TYR A 281 11.38 0.99 -4.20
CA TYR A 281 11.76 -0.41 -4.04
C TYR A 281 10.54 -1.33 -4.09
N LEU A 282 9.46 -1.01 -3.37
CA LEU A 282 8.21 -1.79 -3.39
C LEU A 282 7.63 -1.87 -4.81
N TRP A 283 7.67 -0.75 -5.54
CA TRP A 283 7.22 -0.66 -6.93
C TRP A 283 8.01 -1.63 -7.83
N MET A 284 9.35 -1.58 -7.79
CA MET A 284 10.21 -2.40 -8.64
C MET A 284 10.30 -3.86 -8.21
N MET A 285 10.18 -4.17 -6.92
CA MET A 285 9.99 -5.54 -6.45
C MET A 285 8.70 -6.14 -7.03
N GLY A 286 7.66 -5.33 -7.17
CA GLY A 286 6.44 -5.69 -7.90
C GLY A 286 6.69 -6.01 -9.37
N ALA A 287 7.55 -5.24 -10.04
CA ALA A 287 7.91 -5.47 -11.44
C ALA A 287 8.56 -6.85 -11.63
N TYR A 288 9.46 -7.24 -10.72
CA TYR A 288 10.14 -8.52 -10.74
C TYR A 288 10.77 -8.88 -9.39
N PHE A 289 10.21 -9.89 -8.73
CA PHE A 289 10.56 -10.27 -7.36
C PHE A 289 11.57 -11.43 -7.28
N GLU A 290 11.78 -12.13 -8.40
CA GLU A 290 12.49 -13.41 -8.45
C GLU A 290 13.98 -13.22 -8.04
N PRO A 291 14.58 -14.15 -7.28
CA PRO A 291 15.94 -13.97 -6.75
C PRO A 291 17.01 -13.67 -7.81
N HIS A 292 16.94 -14.31 -8.97
CA HIS A 292 17.91 -14.17 -10.05
C HIS A 292 17.89 -12.78 -10.71
N TYR A 293 16.91 -11.93 -10.41
CA TYR A 293 16.85 -10.54 -10.86
C TYR A 293 17.32 -9.51 -9.81
N SER A 294 17.95 -9.95 -8.72
CA SER A 294 18.47 -9.06 -7.66
C SER A 294 19.36 -7.94 -8.22
N PHE A 295 20.30 -8.32 -9.07
CA PHE A 295 21.21 -7.40 -9.76
C PHE A 295 20.46 -6.35 -10.60
N ALA A 296 19.46 -6.77 -11.38
CA ALA A 296 18.63 -5.88 -12.18
C ALA A 296 17.79 -4.93 -11.31
N ARG A 297 17.27 -5.41 -10.16
CA ARG A 297 16.45 -4.59 -9.26
C ARG A 297 17.27 -3.45 -8.66
N ILE A 298 18.47 -3.74 -8.17
CA ILE A 298 19.34 -2.72 -7.56
C ILE A 298 19.65 -1.61 -8.55
N PHE A 299 20.04 -1.96 -9.79
CA PHE A 299 20.32 -0.98 -10.84
C PHE A 299 19.10 -0.10 -11.15
N VAL A 300 17.94 -0.71 -11.41
CA VAL A 300 16.74 0.05 -11.78
C VAL A 300 16.26 0.95 -10.65
N ILE A 301 16.33 0.50 -9.40
CA ILE A 301 15.89 1.33 -8.27
C ILE A 301 16.80 2.55 -8.12
N LYS A 302 18.14 2.38 -8.25
CA LYS A 302 19.08 3.51 -8.26
C LYS A 302 18.71 4.52 -9.36
N VAL A 303 18.50 4.06 -10.59
CA VAL A 303 18.13 4.94 -11.71
C VAL A 303 16.75 5.58 -11.50
N MET A 304 15.77 4.85 -11.00
CA MET A 304 14.41 5.33 -10.74
C MET A 304 14.40 6.47 -9.72
N VAL A 305 15.08 6.33 -8.57
CA VAL A 305 15.10 7.40 -7.56
C VAL A 305 15.89 8.62 -8.01
N LEU A 306 16.96 8.44 -8.79
CA LEU A 306 17.68 9.55 -9.41
C LEU A 306 16.81 10.27 -10.44
N THR A 307 16.04 9.52 -11.23
CA THR A 307 15.09 10.08 -12.21
C THR A 307 13.95 10.84 -11.51
N SER A 308 13.46 10.33 -10.37
CA SER A 308 12.49 11.05 -9.54
C SER A 308 13.06 12.34 -8.96
N ALA A 309 14.36 12.38 -8.64
CA ALA A 309 15.02 13.61 -8.21
C ALA A 309 15.14 14.62 -9.36
N VAL A 310 15.39 14.14 -10.59
CA VAL A 310 15.37 14.99 -11.79
C VAL A 310 13.97 15.56 -12.01
N ASP A 311 12.93 14.74 -11.93
CA ASP A 311 11.52 15.16 -12.03
C ASP A 311 11.20 16.29 -11.04
N ASP A 312 11.56 16.13 -9.77
CA ASP A 312 11.37 17.17 -8.74
C ASP A 312 12.14 18.47 -9.01
N ILE A 313 13.32 18.38 -9.62
CA ILE A 313 14.09 19.57 -10.02
C ILE A 313 13.38 20.31 -11.15
N TYR A 314 12.78 19.60 -12.11
CA TYR A 314 12.05 20.20 -13.23
C TYR A 314 10.73 20.81 -12.77
N ASP A 315 9.98 20.09 -11.93
CA ASP A 315 8.64 20.50 -11.46
C ASP A 315 8.65 21.57 -10.38
N ALA A 316 9.64 21.53 -9.47
CA ALA A 316 9.45 22.08 -8.14
C ALA A 316 10.68 22.75 -7.54
N TYR A 317 11.73 23.04 -8.32
CA TYR A 317 12.90 23.74 -7.77
C TYR A 317 13.79 24.51 -8.77
N GLY A 318 14.18 23.88 -9.87
CA GLY A 318 15.12 24.44 -10.84
C GLY A 318 14.53 25.62 -11.61
N THR A 319 15.38 26.53 -12.07
CA THR A 319 14.97 27.56 -13.04
C THR A 319 15.04 27.03 -14.45
N TYR A 320 14.34 27.67 -15.39
CA TYR A 320 14.35 27.26 -16.80
C TYR A 320 15.77 27.25 -17.41
N GLU A 321 16.62 28.23 -17.05
CA GLU A 321 18.02 28.27 -17.48
C GLU A 321 18.83 27.11 -16.88
N GLU A 322 18.62 26.80 -15.60
CA GLU A 322 19.26 25.67 -14.93
C GLU A 322 18.84 24.35 -15.60
N HIS A 323 17.56 24.20 -15.97
CA HIS A 323 17.03 23.04 -16.71
C HIS A 323 17.75 22.86 -18.05
N LEU A 324 17.90 23.93 -18.84
CA LEU A 324 18.61 23.87 -20.12
C LEU A 324 20.07 23.40 -19.95
N MET A 325 20.77 23.91 -18.94
CA MET A 325 22.16 23.51 -18.65
C MET A 325 22.25 22.04 -18.24
N PHE A 326 21.34 21.59 -17.37
CA PHE A 326 21.29 20.19 -16.94
C PHE A 326 20.95 19.24 -18.09
N ARG A 327 19.96 19.59 -18.92
CA ARG A 327 19.61 18.89 -20.16
C ARG A 327 20.83 18.72 -21.05
N ASN A 328 21.57 19.81 -21.31
CA ASN A 328 22.76 19.75 -22.16
C ASN A 328 23.88 18.86 -21.58
N ALA A 329 24.06 18.85 -20.26
CA ALA A 329 25.01 17.95 -19.60
C ALA A 329 24.59 16.47 -19.74
N ILE A 330 23.31 16.13 -19.57
CA ILE A 330 22.79 14.77 -19.75
C ILE A 330 22.94 14.30 -21.20
N HIS A 331 22.64 15.17 -22.18
CA HIS A 331 22.80 14.82 -23.60
C HIS A 331 24.27 14.56 -23.98
N ARG A 332 25.21 15.34 -23.43
CA ARG A 332 26.65 15.14 -23.63
C ARG A 332 27.18 13.90 -22.91
N TRP A 333 26.62 13.57 -21.74
CA TRP A 333 27.01 12.41 -20.92
C TRP A 333 28.53 12.36 -20.63
N ASP A 334 29.10 13.48 -20.18
CA ASP A 334 30.53 13.62 -19.90
C ASP A 334 30.75 14.36 -18.57
N ILE A 335 31.54 13.76 -17.68
CA ILE A 335 31.87 14.32 -16.36
C ILE A 335 32.49 15.73 -16.47
N SER A 336 33.14 16.07 -17.58
CA SER A 336 33.68 17.41 -17.84
C SER A 336 32.61 18.51 -17.85
N CYS A 337 31.33 18.16 -18.05
CA CYS A 337 30.21 19.09 -18.00
C CYS A 337 29.86 19.56 -16.58
N ILE A 338 30.37 18.90 -15.53
CA ILE A 338 29.99 19.17 -14.14
C ILE A 338 30.32 20.59 -13.68
N ASP A 339 31.42 21.17 -14.18
CA ASP A 339 31.84 22.52 -13.80
C ASP A 339 30.97 23.59 -14.44
N GLN A 340 30.27 23.26 -15.52
CA GLN A 340 29.33 24.14 -16.21
C GLN A 340 28.00 24.24 -15.47
N LEU A 341 27.63 23.26 -14.64
CA LEU A 341 26.38 23.30 -13.88
C LEU A 341 26.45 24.38 -12.77
N PRO A 342 25.49 25.29 -12.66
CA PRO A 342 25.62 26.47 -11.79
C PRO A 342 25.43 26.11 -10.31
N ALA A 343 24.55 25.16 -10.00
CA ALA A 343 24.16 24.85 -8.63
C ALA A 343 24.78 23.54 -8.13
N ASN A 344 25.19 23.52 -6.86
CA ASN A 344 25.85 22.35 -6.26
C ASN A 344 24.96 21.09 -6.27
N TYR A 345 23.64 21.24 -6.07
CA TYR A 345 22.71 20.11 -6.12
C TYR A 345 22.71 19.41 -7.49
N MET A 346 22.78 20.17 -8.59
CA MET A 346 22.86 19.61 -9.95
C MET A 346 24.17 18.86 -10.17
N LYS A 347 25.29 19.39 -9.64
CA LYS A 347 26.60 18.74 -9.72
C LYS A 347 26.60 17.40 -9.00
N VAL A 348 26.05 17.35 -7.79
CA VAL A 348 25.92 16.13 -7.00
C VAL A 348 25.06 15.11 -7.74
N LEU A 349 23.88 15.51 -8.22
CA LEU A 349 22.95 14.61 -8.91
C LEU A 349 23.55 14.08 -10.23
N TYR A 350 24.14 14.97 -11.04
CA TYR A 350 24.76 14.59 -12.31
C TYR A 350 25.89 13.57 -12.12
N ARG A 351 26.74 13.79 -11.11
CA ARG A 351 27.82 12.86 -10.76
C ARG A 351 27.28 11.50 -10.36
N GLU A 352 26.25 11.46 -9.50
CA GLU A 352 25.66 10.20 -9.06
C GLU A 352 24.98 9.45 -10.22
N ILE A 353 24.34 10.15 -11.16
CA ILE A 353 23.83 9.54 -12.39
C ILE A 353 24.95 8.87 -13.18
N LEU A 354 26.07 9.57 -13.45
CA LEU A 354 27.19 8.98 -14.17
C LEU A 354 27.77 7.77 -13.44
N ASN A 355 28.01 7.89 -12.14
CA ASN A 355 28.57 6.81 -11.30
C ASN A 355 27.72 5.53 -11.37
N VAL A 356 26.39 5.63 -11.25
CA VAL A 356 25.50 4.45 -11.28
C VAL A 356 25.56 3.75 -12.64
N TYR A 357 25.65 4.50 -13.73
CA TYR A 357 25.74 3.94 -15.07
C TYR A 357 27.12 3.34 -15.37
N GLU A 358 28.19 3.97 -14.90
CA GLU A 358 29.56 3.45 -15.01
C GLU A 358 29.75 2.16 -14.20
N GLU A 359 29.21 2.10 -12.98
CA GLU A 359 29.18 0.90 -12.14
C GLU A 359 28.51 -0.27 -12.90
N MET A 360 27.34 0.00 -13.49
CA MET A 360 26.61 -1.00 -14.26
C MET A 360 27.33 -1.42 -15.55
N GLU A 361 27.94 -0.47 -16.27
CA GLU A 361 28.72 -0.76 -17.48
C GLU A 361 29.90 -1.68 -17.18
N GLY A 362 30.63 -1.44 -16.08
CA GLY A 362 31.71 -2.31 -15.63
C GLY A 362 31.24 -3.74 -15.38
N LEU A 363 30.15 -3.90 -14.64
CA LEU A 363 29.57 -5.22 -14.31
C LEU A 363 29.05 -5.97 -15.55
N LEU A 364 28.50 -5.25 -16.53
CA LEU A 364 28.05 -5.84 -17.79
C LEU A 364 29.20 -6.16 -18.75
N ASN A 365 30.30 -5.40 -18.69
CA ASN A 365 31.48 -5.62 -19.52
C ASN A 365 32.12 -6.98 -19.22
N GLU A 366 32.17 -7.39 -17.95
CA GLU A 366 32.63 -8.73 -17.53
C GLU A 366 31.82 -9.87 -18.17
N GLN A 367 30.58 -9.58 -18.60
CA GLN A 367 29.65 -10.53 -19.21
C GLN A 367 29.55 -10.37 -20.74
N GLY A 368 30.31 -9.45 -21.35
CA GLY A 368 30.19 -9.13 -22.78
C GLY A 368 28.87 -8.45 -23.16
N LYS A 369 28.16 -7.85 -22.20
CA LYS A 369 26.82 -7.24 -22.35
C LYS A 369 26.83 -5.71 -22.22
N SER A 370 28.00 -5.06 -22.31
CA SER A 370 28.14 -3.61 -22.12
C SER A 370 27.29 -2.77 -23.09
N TYR A 371 26.99 -3.29 -24.29
CA TYR A 371 26.10 -2.62 -25.26
C TYR A 371 24.73 -2.21 -24.67
N ARG A 372 24.22 -2.95 -23.68
CA ARG A 372 22.93 -2.66 -23.02
C ARG A 372 22.91 -1.31 -22.31
N ILE A 373 24.05 -0.84 -21.81
CA ILE A 373 24.09 0.45 -21.10
C ILE A 373 23.84 1.63 -22.03
N LYS A 374 24.20 1.50 -23.33
CA LYS A 374 23.92 2.53 -24.35
C LYS A 374 22.43 2.85 -24.40
N TYR A 375 21.58 1.83 -24.43
CA TYR A 375 20.12 1.99 -24.45
C TYR A 375 19.60 2.65 -23.17
N ALA A 376 20.17 2.29 -22.00
CA ALA A 376 19.83 2.94 -20.75
C ALA A 376 20.19 4.45 -20.74
N ARG A 377 21.34 4.83 -21.35
CA ARG A 377 21.77 6.23 -21.47
C ARG A 377 20.83 7.00 -22.38
N GLU A 378 20.50 6.42 -23.54
CA GLU A 378 19.62 7.07 -24.52
C GLU A 378 18.20 7.27 -24.00
N VAL A 379 17.63 6.34 -23.23
CA VAL A 379 16.30 6.54 -22.64
C VAL A 379 16.32 7.60 -21.53
N MET A 380 17.41 7.73 -20.77
CA MET A 380 17.59 8.82 -19.80
C MET A 380 17.67 10.20 -20.49
N LYS A 381 18.31 10.28 -21.66
CA LYS A 381 18.30 11.52 -22.47
C LYS A 381 16.90 11.86 -22.94
N LYS A 382 16.13 10.86 -23.41
CA LYS A 382 14.73 11.06 -23.85
C LYS A 382 13.82 11.59 -22.73
N ILE A 383 13.91 11.04 -21.51
CA ILE A 383 13.05 11.52 -20.42
C ILE A 383 13.42 12.95 -20.00
N VAL A 384 14.71 13.27 -19.94
CA VAL A 384 15.16 14.64 -19.61
C VAL A 384 14.74 15.64 -20.69
N GLU A 385 14.70 15.23 -21.96
CA GLU A 385 14.15 16.04 -23.03
C GLU A 385 12.65 16.31 -22.86
N ALA A 386 11.89 15.28 -22.45
CA ALA A 386 10.47 15.42 -22.19
C ALA A 386 10.20 16.38 -21.01
N TYR A 387 10.90 16.22 -19.88
CA TYR A 387 10.82 17.15 -18.75
C TYR A 387 11.18 18.59 -19.15
N TYR A 388 12.21 18.76 -19.97
CA TYR A 388 12.57 20.09 -20.49
C TYR A 388 11.48 20.68 -21.38
N THR A 389 10.83 19.87 -22.19
CA THR A 389 9.72 20.31 -23.05
C THR A 389 8.52 20.76 -22.21
N GLU A 390 8.17 20.03 -21.15
CA GLU A 390 7.11 20.43 -20.21
C GLU A 390 7.47 21.72 -19.46
N ALA A 391 8.71 21.83 -18.95
CA ALA A 391 9.20 23.05 -18.31
C ALA A 391 9.19 24.25 -19.26
N LYS A 392 9.47 24.04 -20.56
CA LYS A 392 9.36 25.07 -21.59
C LYS A 392 7.92 25.53 -21.78
N TRP A 393 6.95 24.61 -21.89
CA TRP A 393 5.54 24.98 -21.98
C TRP A 393 5.08 25.80 -20.78
N LEU A 394 5.52 25.42 -19.58
CA LEU A 394 5.23 26.19 -18.36
C LEU A 394 5.85 27.59 -18.41
N HIS A 395 7.13 27.70 -18.77
CA HIS A 395 7.84 28.96 -18.87
C HIS A 395 7.22 29.93 -19.88
N GLU A 396 6.76 29.41 -21.03
CA GLU A 396 6.12 30.19 -22.09
C GLU A 396 4.61 30.41 -21.85
N ASN A 397 4.05 29.87 -20.74
CA ASN A 397 2.62 29.83 -20.46
C ASN A 397 1.79 29.25 -21.63
N TYR A 398 2.37 28.26 -22.32
CA TYR A 398 1.76 27.57 -23.45
C TYR A 398 0.89 26.42 -22.96
N THR A 399 -0.34 26.33 -23.49
CA THR A 399 -1.19 25.16 -23.28
C THR A 399 -1.13 24.28 -24.54
N PRO A 400 -0.54 23.08 -24.49
CA PRO A 400 -0.52 22.18 -25.64
C PRO A 400 -1.91 21.65 -25.96
N THR A 401 -2.10 21.24 -27.22
CA THR A 401 -3.20 20.35 -27.60
C THR A 401 -2.95 18.93 -27.08
N LEU A 402 -3.97 18.08 -27.02
CA LEU A 402 -3.83 16.69 -26.60
C LEU A 402 -2.87 15.94 -27.53
N GLU A 403 -2.89 16.24 -28.82
CA GLU A 403 -2.00 15.66 -29.83
C GLU A 403 -0.52 16.05 -29.62
N GLU A 404 -0.24 17.27 -29.13
CA GLU A 404 1.10 17.72 -28.76
C GLU A 404 1.53 17.17 -27.39
N TYR A 405 0.60 17.12 -26.44
CA TYR A 405 0.83 16.68 -25.07
C TYR A 405 1.18 15.20 -24.98
N MET A 406 0.45 14.34 -25.70
CA MET A 406 0.56 12.89 -25.53
C MET A 406 1.97 12.34 -25.82
N PRO A 407 2.63 12.64 -26.96
CA PRO A 407 3.97 12.11 -27.24
C PRO A 407 5.03 12.51 -26.20
N VAL A 408 4.91 13.71 -25.61
CA VAL A 408 5.83 14.19 -24.56
C VAL A 408 5.50 13.54 -23.22
N SER A 409 4.23 13.57 -22.84
CA SER A 409 3.77 13.14 -21.51
C SER A 409 3.86 11.63 -21.29
N LEU A 410 3.74 10.84 -22.37
CA LEU A 410 3.99 9.39 -22.33
C LEU A 410 5.46 9.09 -22.04
N VAL A 411 6.39 9.95 -22.46
CA VAL A 411 7.82 9.82 -22.12
C VAL A 411 8.10 10.36 -20.72
N SER A 412 7.58 11.53 -20.36
CA SER A 412 7.81 12.18 -19.05
C SER A 412 7.22 11.40 -17.88
N CYS A 413 6.17 10.58 -18.09
CA CYS A 413 5.67 9.68 -17.03
C CYS A 413 6.68 8.59 -16.61
N GLY A 414 7.78 8.43 -17.36
CA GLY A 414 8.92 7.59 -16.99
C GLY A 414 8.78 6.11 -17.33
N TYR A 415 7.64 5.66 -17.87
CA TYR A 415 7.39 4.24 -18.12
C TYR A 415 8.21 3.63 -19.25
N TYR A 416 8.54 4.41 -20.30
CA TYR A 416 9.53 3.98 -21.30
C TYR A 416 10.91 3.78 -20.66
N LEU A 417 11.33 4.70 -19.78
CA LEU A 417 12.57 4.58 -19.05
C LEU A 417 12.56 3.32 -18.19
N LEU A 418 11.57 3.16 -17.31
CA LEU A 418 11.45 2.02 -16.39
C LEU A 418 11.42 0.66 -17.13
N ALA A 419 10.68 0.57 -18.24
CA ALA A 419 10.65 -0.64 -19.06
C ALA A 419 12.05 -0.98 -19.57
N ILE A 420 12.72 -0.04 -20.22
CA ILE A 420 14.01 -0.29 -20.89
C ILE A 420 15.11 -0.58 -19.86
N ILE A 421 15.19 0.18 -18.77
CA ILE A 421 16.22 -0.06 -17.74
C ILE A 421 16.00 -1.38 -16.99
N SER A 422 14.74 -1.87 -16.92
CA SER A 422 14.44 -3.18 -16.32
C SER A 422 15.10 -4.35 -17.06
N PHE A 423 15.33 -4.22 -18.36
CA PHE A 423 15.92 -5.28 -19.17
C PHE A 423 17.45 -5.34 -19.04
N VAL A 424 18.09 -4.23 -18.67
CA VAL A 424 19.55 -4.06 -18.71
C VAL A 424 20.27 -5.12 -17.88
N GLY A 425 19.85 -5.29 -16.63
CA GLY A 425 20.46 -6.23 -15.68
C GLY A 425 19.89 -7.65 -15.74
N MET A 426 18.92 -7.95 -16.60
CA MET A 426 18.33 -9.29 -16.67
C MET A 426 19.35 -10.29 -17.24
N GLN A 427 19.47 -11.45 -16.60
CA GLN A 427 20.47 -12.46 -16.93
C GLN A 427 19.99 -13.54 -17.91
N ASP A 428 18.72 -13.50 -18.30
CA ASP A 428 18.13 -14.40 -19.31
C ASP A 428 18.97 -14.37 -20.60
N SER A 429 19.26 -15.56 -21.12
CA SER A 429 20.00 -15.73 -22.38
C SER A 429 19.20 -15.31 -23.61
N SER A 430 17.87 -15.25 -23.49
CA SER A 430 16.95 -14.84 -24.56
C SER A 430 16.91 -13.32 -24.81
N ILE A 431 17.53 -12.52 -23.93
CA ILE A 431 17.53 -11.06 -24.05
C ILE A 431 18.73 -10.61 -24.89
N THR A 432 18.42 -10.19 -26.11
CA THR A 432 19.40 -9.80 -27.13
C THR A 432 19.37 -8.29 -27.41
N GLU A 433 20.23 -7.81 -28.29
CA GLU A 433 20.21 -6.41 -28.73
C GLU A 433 18.90 -6.05 -29.45
N GLU A 434 18.33 -6.99 -30.21
CA GLU A 434 17.04 -6.83 -30.89
C GLU A 434 15.90 -6.53 -29.91
N THR A 435 15.98 -7.05 -28.67
CA THR A 435 15.01 -6.71 -27.61
C THR A 435 15.07 -5.21 -27.27
N PHE A 436 16.27 -4.63 -27.22
CA PHE A 436 16.43 -3.20 -26.96
C PHE A 436 16.03 -2.35 -28.17
N VAL A 437 16.38 -2.78 -29.39
CA VAL A 437 15.92 -2.12 -30.62
C VAL A 437 14.38 -2.09 -30.67
N TRP A 438 13.74 -3.23 -30.44
CA TRP A 438 12.27 -3.34 -30.32
C TRP A 438 11.71 -2.38 -29.28
N SER A 439 12.33 -2.29 -28.09
CA SER A 439 11.84 -1.42 -27.01
C SER A 439 11.90 0.07 -27.35
N PHE A 440 12.74 0.48 -28.30
CA PHE A 440 12.87 1.86 -28.77
C PHE A 440 11.95 2.19 -29.95
N ASP A 441 11.37 1.19 -30.60
CA ASP A 441 10.46 1.31 -31.76
C ASP A 441 8.98 1.49 -31.35
N ASP A 442 8.76 2.09 -30.16
CA ASP A 442 7.44 2.34 -29.58
C ASP A 442 6.46 1.14 -29.61
N PRO A 443 6.85 -0.01 -29.03
CA PRO A 443 6.03 -1.21 -29.10
C PRO A 443 4.74 -1.01 -28.29
N LYS A 444 3.66 -1.60 -28.81
CA LYS A 444 2.28 -1.37 -28.34
C LYS A 444 2.12 -1.61 -26.84
N ILE A 445 2.75 -2.66 -26.29
CA ILE A 445 2.71 -2.95 -24.85
C ILE A 445 3.38 -1.87 -23.97
N ILE A 446 4.52 -1.30 -24.40
CA ILE A 446 5.22 -0.24 -23.63
C ILE A 446 4.39 1.04 -23.69
N ARG A 447 3.90 1.41 -24.89
CA ARG A 447 3.00 2.56 -25.06
C ARG A 447 1.74 2.42 -24.20
N ALA A 448 1.10 1.25 -24.21
CA ALA A 448 -0.08 0.99 -23.39
C ALA A 448 0.22 1.11 -21.89
N SER A 449 1.35 0.58 -21.42
CA SER A 449 1.79 0.73 -20.03
C SER A 449 2.01 2.21 -19.65
N ALA A 450 2.60 3.01 -20.56
CA ALA A 450 2.76 4.45 -20.38
C ALA A 450 1.43 5.21 -20.41
N VAL A 451 0.48 4.83 -21.27
CA VAL A 451 -0.88 5.40 -21.31
C VAL A 451 -1.60 5.16 -19.98
N ILE A 452 -1.53 3.94 -19.45
CA ILE A 452 -2.09 3.61 -18.13
C ILE A 452 -1.44 4.48 -17.06
N CYS A 453 -0.10 4.59 -17.05
CA CYS A 453 0.63 5.47 -16.13
C CYS A 453 0.14 6.91 -16.20
N ARG A 454 0.19 7.51 -17.39
CA ARG A 454 -0.08 8.93 -17.57
C ARG A 454 -1.51 9.28 -17.21
N PHE A 455 -2.49 8.56 -17.76
CA PHE A 455 -3.89 8.89 -17.55
C PHE A 455 -4.39 8.57 -16.16
N MET A 456 -3.96 7.47 -15.54
CA MET A 456 -4.31 7.23 -14.14
C MET A 456 -3.71 8.31 -13.24
N SER A 457 -2.45 8.68 -13.47
CA SER A 457 -1.81 9.77 -12.71
C SER A 457 -2.60 11.07 -12.88
N ASP A 458 -2.93 11.47 -14.10
CA ASP A 458 -3.69 12.70 -14.35
C ASP A 458 -5.08 12.67 -13.70
N ILE A 459 -5.76 11.53 -13.71
CA ILE A 459 -7.06 11.37 -13.05
C ILE A 459 -6.93 11.63 -11.54
N THR A 460 -5.90 11.09 -10.90
CA THR A 460 -5.76 11.08 -9.43
C THR A 460 -5.08 12.32 -8.90
N THR A 461 -4.15 12.92 -9.65
CA THR A 461 -3.46 14.15 -9.30
C THR A 461 -4.17 15.41 -9.77
N HIS A 462 -5.17 15.32 -10.67
CA HIS A 462 -5.89 16.47 -11.26
C HIS A 462 -6.18 17.61 -10.27
N LYS A 463 -6.81 17.30 -9.13
CA LYS A 463 -7.19 18.31 -8.12
C LYS A 463 -5.98 18.93 -7.42
N PHE A 464 -4.92 18.17 -7.23
CA PHE A 464 -3.69 18.63 -6.60
C PHE A 464 -2.87 19.50 -7.57
N GLU A 465 -2.74 19.05 -8.82
CA GLU A 465 -2.00 19.76 -9.87
C GLU A 465 -2.64 21.12 -10.18
N ARG A 466 -3.98 21.19 -10.21
CA ARG A 466 -4.70 22.46 -10.41
C ARG A 466 -4.42 23.52 -9.34
N LEU A 467 -3.90 23.13 -8.17
CA LEU A 467 -3.58 24.05 -7.06
C LEU A 467 -2.12 24.52 -7.06
N ARG A 468 -1.27 23.96 -7.93
CA ARG A 468 0.13 24.37 -8.09
C ARG A 468 0.36 24.98 -9.47
N GLU A 469 1.40 25.80 -9.59
CA GLU A 469 1.86 26.29 -10.89
C GLU A 469 2.56 25.13 -11.61
N HIS A 470 1.91 24.56 -12.62
CA HIS A 470 2.36 23.40 -13.37
C HIS A 470 1.68 23.37 -14.75
N ILE A 471 2.20 22.58 -15.69
CA ILE A 471 1.52 22.35 -16.97
C ILE A 471 0.12 21.74 -16.74
N PRO A 472 -0.89 22.09 -17.56
CA PRO A 472 -2.23 21.49 -17.46
C PRO A 472 -2.19 19.97 -17.65
N SER A 473 -2.95 19.23 -16.84
CA SER A 473 -3.12 17.78 -17.01
C SER A 473 -3.97 17.45 -18.25
N ALA A 474 -3.97 16.18 -18.69
CA ALA A 474 -4.80 15.76 -19.82
C ALA A 474 -6.29 16.05 -19.61
N ILE A 475 -6.77 16.05 -18.35
CA ILE A 475 -8.15 16.46 -18.03
C ILE A 475 -8.39 17.92 -18.43
N GLU A 476 -7.52 18.83 -18.02
CA GLU A 476 -7.70 20.27 -18.30
C GLU A 476 -7.46 20.59 -19.78
N ILE A 477 -6.51 19.90 -20.43
CA ILE A 477 -6.27 20.01 -21.87
C ILE A 477 -7.52 19.56 -22.65
N TYR A 478 -8.07 18.39 -22.34
CA TYR A 478 -9.25 17.84 -23.01
C TYR A 478 -10.46 18.77 -22.88
N ARG A 479 -10.73 19.25 -21.67
CA ARG A 479 -11.83 20.18 -21.40
C ARG A 479 -11.71 21.47 -22.22
N LYS A 480 -10.50 22.04 -22.29
CA LYS A 480 -10.25 23.28 -23.01
C LYS A 480 -10.33 23.09 -24.53
N GLN A 481 -9.81 21.97 -25.04
CA GLN A 481 -9.74 21.71 -26.48
C GLN A 481 -11.10 21.35 -27.10
N TYR A 482 -11.92 20.60 -26.38
CA TYR A 482 -13.21 20.09 -26.89
C TYR A 482 -14.44 20.76 -26.25
N GLU A 483 -14.25 21.80 -25.43
CA GLU A 483 -15.31 22.47 -24.66
C GLU A 483 -16.14 21.47 -23.81
N ALA A 484 -15.48 20.42 -23.33
CA ALA A 484 -16.11 19.31 -22.63
C ALA A 484 -16.21 19.52 -21.11
N THR A 485 -17.14 18.80 -20.49
CA THR A 485 -17.28 18.74 -19.03
C THR A 485 -16.12 17.97 -18.39
N GLU A 486 -15.91 18.19 -17.09
CA GLU A 486 -14.91 17.44 -16.31
C GLU A 486 -15.21 15.93 -16.32
N GLN A 487 -16.48 15.54 -16.28
CA GLN A 487 -16.88 14.13 -16.31
C GLN A 487 -16.60 13.48 -17.66
N GLU A 488 -16.88 14.16 -18.78
CA GLU A 488 -16.55 13.65 -20.12
C GLU A 488 -15.05 13.42 -20.30
N ALA A 489 -14.21 14.29 -19.73
CA ALA A 489 -12.76 14.10 -19.71
C ALA A 489 -12.37 12.86 -18.88
N TYR A 490 -12.96 12.68 -17.70
CA TYR A 490 -12.74 11.48 -16.88
C TYR A 490 -13.17 10.20 -17.62
N ASP A 491 -14.31 10.20 -18.29
CA ASP A 491 -14.83 9.05 -19.02
C ASP A 491 -13.92 8.72 -20.22
N TYR A 492 -13.45 9.74 -20.93
CA TYR A 492 -12.49 9.58 -22.02
C TYR A 492 -11.17 8.95 -21.56
N LEU A 493 -10.54 9.49 -20.50
CA LEU A 493 -9.29 8.92 -19.97
C LEU A 493 -9.49 7.48 -19.45
N ASN A 494 -10.57 7.20 -18.71
CA ASN A 494 -10.87 5.85 -18.22
C ASN A 494 -11.08 4.86 -19.37
N LYS A 495 -11.74 5.27 -20.45
CA LYS A 495 -11.87 4.48 -21.68
C LYS A 495 -10.49 4.18 -22.27
N LYS A 496 -9.59 5.16 -22.35
CA LYS A 496 -8.22 4.95 -22.84
C LYS A 496 -7.40 4.02 -21.95
N VAL A 497 -7.57 4.08 -20.64
CA VAL A 497 -6.95 3.12 -19.71
C VAL A 497 -7.45 1.70 -19.95
N LYS A 498 -8.76 1.52 -20.17
CA LYS A 498 -9.35 0.22 -20.53
C LYS A 498 -8.79 -0.33 -21.84
N GLU A 499 -8.76 0.50 -22.89
CA GLU A 499 -8.18 0.16 -24.20
C GLU A 499 -6.70 -0.25 -24.08
N ALA A 500 -5.92 0.44 -23.25
CA ALA A 500 -4.53 0.11 -23.00
C ALA A 500 -4.35 -1.23 -22.27
N TRP A 501 -5.24 -1.60 -21.33
CA TRP A 501 -5.20 -2.95 -20.74
C TRP A 501 -5.49 -4.05 -21.77
N GLN A 502 -6.44 -3.80 -22.69
CA GLN A 502 -6.73 -4.71 -23.80
C GLN A 502 -5.53 -4.85 -24.74
N ASP A 503 -4.83 -3.75 -25.02
CA ASP A 503 -3.58 -3.74 -25.79
C ASP A 503 -2.50 -4.58 -25.13
N ILE A 504 -2.27 -4.40 -23.82
CA ILE A 504 -1.32 -5.22 -23.07
C ILE A 504 -1.71 -6.71 -23.15
N ASN A 505 -2.99 -7.05 -23.00
CA ASN A 505 -3.45 -8.45 -23.07
C ASN A 505 -3.18 -9.07 -24.45
N GLN A 506 -3.43 -8.34 -25.54
CA GLN A 506 -3.22 -8.83 -26.91
C GLN A 506 -1.74 -9.12 -27.22
N GLU A 507 -0.81 -8.31 -26.67
CA GLU A 507 0.62 -8.46 -26.95
C GLU A 507 1.24 -9.72 -26.34
N PHE A 508 0.54 -10.42 -25.44
CA PHE A 508 0.94 -11.74 -24.94
C PHE A 508 0.55 -12.89 -25.87
N LEU A 509 -0.27 -12.66 -26.91
CA LEU A 509 -0.69 -13.73 -27.81
C LEU A 509 0.53 -14.35 -28.52
N LYS A 510 0.59 -15.69 -28.52
CA LYS A 510 1.64 -16.46 -29.18
C LYS A 510 1.45 -16.49 -30.71
N PRO A 511 2.54 -16.44 -31.51
CA PRO A 511 3.93 -16.23 -31.09
C PRO A 511 4.21 -14.78 -30.70
N THR A 512 4.96 -14.57 -29.62
CA THR A 512 5.32 -13.23 -29.15
C THR A 512 6.52 -12.66 -29.93
N VAL A 513 6.57 -11.33 -30.06
CA VAL A 513 7.66 -10.63 -30.79
C VAL A 513 8.99 -10.67 -30.03
N VAL A 514 8.92 -10.68 -28.69
CA VAL A 514 10.06 -10.75 -27.77
C VAL A 514 9.79 -11.80 -26.70
N PRO A 515 10.81 -12.22 -25.90
CA PRO A 515 10.60 -13.19 -24.82
C PRO A 515 9.52 -12.75 -23.83
N GLU A 516 8.73 -13.69 -23.32
CA GLU A 516 7.66 -13.40 -22.37
C GLU A 516 8.16 -12.74 -21.08
N SER A 517 9.40 -13.05 -20.65
CA SER A 517 10.01 -12.39 -19.48
C SER A 517 10.07 -10.88 -19.65
N ILE A 518 10.33 -10.38 -20.86
CA ILE A 518 10.33 -8.95 -21.21
C ILE A 518 8.91 -8.35 -21.13
N LEU A 519 7.93 -8.99 -21.79
CA LEU A 519 6.52 -8.54 -21.75
C LEU A 519 5.98 -8.50 -20.32
N THR A 520 6.34 -9.50 -19.51
CA THR A 520 5.94 -9.61 -18.11
C THR A 520 6.46 -8.44 -17.28
N ARG A 521 7.69 -7.94 -17.53
CA ARG A 521 8.19 -6.75 -16.81
C ARG A 521 7.35 -5.51 -17.13
N VAL A 522 7.00 -5.31 -18.41
CA VAL A 522 6.16 -4.17 -18.84
C VAL A 522 4.76 -4.25 -18.25
N LEU A 523 4.15 -5.44 -18.23
CA LEU A 523 2.88 -5.71 -17.56
C LEU A 523 2.96 -5.42 -16.06
N ASN A 524 4.01 -5.87 -15.38
CA ASN A 524 4.14 -5.68 -13.94
C ASN A 524 4.38 -4.21 -13.57
N LEU A 525 5.00 -3.41 -14.44
CA LEU A 525 5.04 -1.95 -14.28
C LEU A 525 3.63 -1.35 -14.28
N ALA A 526 2.75 -1.76 -15.22
CA ALA A 526 1.35 -1.31 -15.24
C ALA A 526 0.58 -1.76 -13.98
N ARG A 527 0.80 -3.00 -13.52
CA ARG A 527 0.21 -3.53 -12.26
C ARG A 527 0.66 -2.75 -11.03
N ALA A 528 1.92 -2.30 -11.01
CA ALA A 528 2.48 -1.62 -9.86
C ALA A 528 1.93 -0.19 -9.71
N LEU A 529 1.63 0.51 -10.80
CA LEU A 529 0.89 1.79 -10.75
C LEU A 529 -0.47 1.64 -10.06
N MET A 530 -1.20 0.57 -10.37
CA MET A 530 -2.49 0.35 -9.72
C MET A 530 -2.33 0.31 -8.20
N LEU A 531 -1.15 -0.06 -7.68
CA LEU A 531 -0.84 -0.11 -6.23
C LEU A 531 -0.77 1.30 -5.67
N SER A 532 0.05 2.16 -6.28
CA SER A 532 0.21 3.55 -5.87
C SER A 532 -1.11 4.29 -5.93
N GLU A 533 -2.04 3.95 -6.82
CA GLU A 533 -3.33 4.65 -6.92
C GLU A 533 -4.37 4.20 -5.90
N VAL A 534 -4.42 2.92 -5.50
CA VAL A 534 -5.36 2.51 -4.43
C VAL A 534 -4.94 3.06 -3.06
N TYR A 535 -3.63 3.28 -2.84
CA TYR A 535 -3.11 3.96 -1.66
C TYR A 535 -3.09 5.48 -1.82
N GLY A 536 -2.80 5.95 -3.03
CA GLY A 536 -2.76 7.36 -3.44
C GLY A 536 -4.15 7.97 -3.43
N ALA A 537 -5.18 7.33 -3.97
CA ALA A 537 -6.58 7.75 -3.86
C ALA A 537 -7.08 7.75 -2.41
N LYS A 538 -6.57 6.88 -1.53
CA LYS A 538 -6.84 6.95 -0.10
C LYS A 538 -6.11 8.13 0.54
N GLU A 539 -4.82 8.33 0.26
CA GLU A 539 -4.09 9.51 0.69
C GLU A 539 -4.68 10.81 0.12
N HIS A 540 -5.18 10.82 -1.11
CA HIS A 540 -5.80 11.96 -1.80
C HIS A 540 -7.25 12.18 -1.36
N GLN A 541 -8.02 11.13 -1.03
CA GLN A 541 -9.29 11.26 -0.29
C GLN A 541 -9.05 11.79 1.14
N HIS A 542 -7.96 11.38 1.79
CA HIS A 542 -7.53 11.95 3.07
C HIS A 542 -6.94 13.38 2.92
N ARG A 543 -6.45 13.78 1.74
CA ARG A 543 -5.92 15.12 1.45
C ARG A 543 -7.00 16.10 0.93
N HIS A 544 -8.04 15.65 0.23
CA HIS A 544 -9.02 16.52 -0.46
C HIS A 544 -10.50 16.18 -0.20
N GLY A 545 -10.80 15.17 0.61
CA GLY A 545 -12.10 15.06 1.27
C GLY A 545 -12.24 16.10 2.38
N SER A 546 -12.64 17.32 2.02
CA SER A 546 -13.19 18.35 2.91
C SER A 546 -12.38 18.66 4.19
N LYS A 547 -11.59 19.74 4.19
CA LYS A 547 -11.40 20.69 5.33
C LYS A 547 -11.35 20.18 6.79
N ASN A 548 -11.11 18.91 7.09
CA ASN A 548 -11.23 18.31 8.41
C ASN A 548 -10.20 17.19 8.52
N LYS A 549 -8.93 17.54 8.79
CA LYS A 549 -7.95 16.56 9.25
C LYS A 549 -8.51 15.94 10.53
N ILE A 550 -8.83 14.64 10.48
CA ILE A 550 -9.30 13.90 11.63
C ILE A 550 -8.13 13.73 12.60
N SER A 551 -8.35 14.06 13.87
CA SER A 551 -7.41 13.81 14.96
C SER A 551 -8.08 12.93 16.02
N LEU A 552 -7.29 12.23 16.81
CA LEU A 552 -7.78 11.32 17.83
C LEU A 552 -7.45 11.84 19.23
N LEU A 553 -8.48 12.13 20.02
CA LEU A 553 -8.39 12.55 21.41
C LEU A 553 -8.72 11.35 22.30
N VAL A 554 -7.82 10.93 23.17
CA VAL A 554 -7.96 9.65 23.87
C VAL A 554 -8.05 9.85 25.37
N PHE A 555 -9.01 9.18 26.01
CA PHE A 555 -9.27 9.20 27.45
C PHE A 555 -9.45 7.77 27.94
N GLY A 556 -9.02 7.49 29.18
CA GLY A 556 -9.28 6.20 29.83
C GLY A 556 -8.04 5.59 30.46
N ASP A 557 -7.93 4.27 30.32
CA ASP A 557 -7.08 3.42 31.14
C ASP A 557 -5.95 2.73 30.36
N SER A 558 -5.46 1.60 30.89
CA SER A 558 -4.33 0.84 30.39
C SER A 558 -4.51 0.36 28.94
N TYR A 559 -5.75 0.18 28.46
CA TYR A 559 -6.01 -0.22 27.07
C TYR A 559 -5.63 0.84 26.05
N VAL A 560 -5.55 2.09 26.48
CA VAL A 560 -5.32 3.23 25.60
C VAL A 560 -4.06 4.01 25.94
N ASP A 561 -3.44 3.81 27.10
CA ASP A 561 -2.25 4.55 27.52
C ASP A 561 -1.03 4.28 26.61
N THR A 562 -0.47 5.35 26.07
CA THR A 562 0.72 5.34 25.20
C THR A 562 1.96 5.97 25.85
N GLY A 563 1.96 6.12 27.18
CA GLY A 563 3.10 6.56 27.98
C GLY A 563 2.87 7.82 28.82
N ASN A 564 1.70 7.94 29.44
CA ASN A 564 1.40 9.03 30.37
C ASN A 564 1.94 8.81 31.80
N TRP A 565 2.21 7.56 32.18
CA TRP A 565 2.91 7.24 33.43
C TRP A 565 4.32 7.83 33.47
N ARG A 566 4.75 8.27 34.66
CA ARG A 566 6.15 8.68 34.88
C ARG A 566 7.08 7.49 34.67
N LYS A 567 8.17 7.73 33.94
CA LYS A 567 9.13 6.67 33.54
C LYS A 567 9.73 5.88 34.72
N ASN A 568 9.88 6.52 35.88
CA ASN A 568 10.45 5.88 37.08
C ASN A 568 9.41 5.10 37.90
N ASP A 569 8.12 5.37 37.70
CA ASP A 569 7.04 4.87 38.56
C ASP A 569 6.21 3.77 37.86
N GLY A 570 6.07 3.84 36.53
CA GLY A 570 5.24 2.91 35.76
C GLY A 570 5.89 1.58 35.42
N SER A 571 5.19 0.47 35.68
CA SER A 571 5.60 -0.86 35.23
C SER A 571 5.67 -0.96 33.70
N SER A 572 4.84 -0.18 32.99
CA SER A 572 4.82 -0.07 31.52
C SER A 572 6.11 0.50 30.89
N TRP A 573 7.04 1.00 31.71
CA TRP A 573 8.38 1.43 31.31
C TRP A 573 9.46 0.38 31.56
N LYS A 574 9.07 -0.86 31.88
CA LYS A 574 9.95 -2.00 32.12
C LYS A 574 9.58 -3.16 31.20
N GLU A 575 10.55 -4.01 30.86
CA GLU A 575 10.27 -5.26 30.13
C GLU A 575 9.28 -6.14 30.91
N PRO A 576 8.34 -6.85 30.25
CA PRO A 576 8.28 -7.11 28.80
C PRO A 576 7.51 -6.07 27.96
N TYR A 577 7.08 -4.96 28.55
CA TYR A 577 6.27 -3.97 27.85
C TYR A 577 7.05 -3.31 26.71
N GLY A 578 6.40 -3.16 25.55
CA GLY A 578 6.96 -2.57 24.35
C GLY A 578 7.96 -3.43 23.57
N SER A 579 8.20 -4.69 23.95
CA SER A 579 9.16 -5.60 23.31
C SER A 579 8.85 -5.96 21.84
N THR A 580 7.58 -6.12 21.45
CA THR A 580 7.18 -6.34 20.04
C THR A 580 6.95 -5.03 19.29
N TYR A 581 6.48 -3.98 19.99
CA TYR A 581 6.39 -2.63 19.46
C TYR A 581 6.43 -1.61 20.61
N PRO A 582 7.32 -0.61 20.57
CA PRO A 582 8.25 -0.24 19.50
C PRO A 582 9.63 -0.96 19.56
N GLY A 583 9.75 -2.10 20.24
CA GLY A 583 11.01 -2.82 20.45
C GLY A 583 11.75 -2.41 21.73
N LYS A 584 11.11 -1.63 22.60
CA LYS A 584 11.58 -1.22 23.94
C LYS A 584 10.42 -0.65 24.76
N PRO A 585 10.54 -0.57 26.11
CA PRO A 585 9.50 0.01 26.93
C PRO A 585 9.19 1.46 26.56
N SER A 586 7.91 1.72 26.33
CA SER A 586 7.39 3.00 25.84
C SER A 586 6.25 3.57 26.68
N GLY A 587 5.99 2.97 27.86
CA GLY A 587 4.89 3.36 28.73
C GLY A 587 3.52 2.79 28.32
N ARG A 588 3.48 1.93 27.29
CA ARG A 588 2.30 1.14 26.90
C ARG A 588 2.12 -0.06 27.81
N PHE A 589 0.89 -0.33 28.22
CA PHE A 589 0.53 -1.54 28.97
C PHE A 589 0.29 -2.75 28.04
N SER A 590 1.17 -2.93 27.05
CA SER A 590 1.24 -4.09 26.17
C SER A 590 2.71 -4.35 25.78
N ASP A 591 3.05 -5.59 25.44
CA ASP A 591 4.31 -5.90 24.74
C ASP A 591 4.39 -5.21 23.37
N GLY A 592 3.25 -4.86 22.78
CA GLY A 592 3.15 -4.20 21.49
C GLY A 592 2.25 -2.96 21.46
N ARG A 593 1.37 -2.92 20.47
CA ARG A 593 0.43 -1.82 20.24
C ARG A 593 -0.75 -1.89 21.22
N VAL A 594 -1.23 -0.73 21.65
CA VAL A 594 -2.46 -0.59 22.45
C VAL A 594 -3.63 -0.13 21.56
N LEU A 595 -4.86 -0.11 22.08
CA LEU A 595 -6.08 0.22 21.30
C LEU A 595 -5.95 1.56 20.58
N THR A 596 -5.33 2.55 21.22
CA THR A 596 -5.00 3.85 20.62
C THR A 596 -4.24 3.73 19.31
N ASP A 597 -3.22 2.86 19.25
CA ASP A 597 -2.40 2.69 18.05
C ASP A 597 -3.19 2.02 16.91
N TYR A 598 -4.10 1.09 17.25
CA TYR A 598 -4.95 0.43 16.26
C TYR A 598 -6.01 1.38 15.69
N ILE A 599 -6.67 2.16 16.54
CA ILE A 599 -7.67 3.14 16.08
C ILE A 599 -6.99 4.26 15.27
N ALA A 600 -5.84 4.78 15.72
CA ALA A 600 -5.07 5.76 14.96
C ALA A 600 -4.68 5.22 13.56
N SER A 601 -4.19 3.99 13.51
CA SER A 601 -3.85 3.32 12.24
C SER A 601 -5.07 3.14 11.34
N HIS A 602 -6.23 2.80 11.89
CA HIS A 602 -7.48 2.69 11.14
C HIS A 602 -7.95 4.03 10.58
N LEU A 603 -7.71 5.12 11.32
CA LEU A 603 -8.00 6.49 10.90
C LEU A 603 -6.95 7.09 9.94
N GLY A 604 -5.89 6.33 9.61
CA GLY A 604 -4.83 6.80 8.72
C GLY A 604 -3.93 7.88 9.33
N ILE A 605 -3.87 7.98 10.66
CA ILE A 605 -3.04 8.95 11.38
C ILE A 605 -1.99 8.26 12.25
N GLY A 606 -0.93 8.99 12.61
CA GLY A 606 0.03 8.49 13.60
C GLY A 606 -0.59 8.40 14.99
N SER A 607 0.01 7.62 15.90
CA SER A 607 -0.48 7.51 17.28
C SER A 607 -0.47 8.88 17.98
N PRO A 608 -1.54 9.27 18.68
CA PRO A 608 -1.60 10.50 19.47
C PRO A 608 -0.46 10.62 20.48
N ILE A 609 0.03 11.84 20.69
CA ILE A 609 1.09 12.08 21.67
C ILE A 609 0.53 11.97 23.09
N PRO A 610 1.24 11.34 24.05
CA PRO A 610 0.81 11.32 25.43
C PRO A 610 0.93 12.72 26.05
N TYR A 611 -0.13 13.14 26.75
CA TYR A 611 -0.23 14.42 27.46
C TYR A 611 1.02 14.70 28.31
N GLN A 612 1.58 13.71 29.01
CA GLN A 612 2.75 13.93 29.85
C GLN A 612 3.99 14.46 29.10
N SER A 613 4.09 14.24 27.78
CA SER A 613 5.23 14.66 26.95
C SER A 613 4.90 15.74 25.91
N TRP A 614 3.67 16.28 25.90
CA TRP A 614 3.24 17.13 24.79
C TRP A 614 4.08 18.42 24.63
N LYS A 615 4.66 18.92 25.71
CA LYS A 615 5.53 20.11 25.70
C LYS A 615 6.95 19.84 25.18
N SER A 616 7.41 18.58 25.20
CA SER A 616 8.76 18.19 24.78
C SER A 616 8.83 17.62 23.35
N VAL A 617 7.68 17.42 22.69
CA VAL A 617 7.60 16.89 21.32
C VAL A 617 7.28 18.00 20.30
N LYS A 618 7.63 17.77 19.02
CA LYS A 618 7.36 18.74 17.95
C LYS A 618 5.85 18.98 17.81
N ARG A 619 5.43 20.26 17.75
CA ARG A 619 4.00 20.65 17.58
C ARG A 619 3.33 20.02 16.36
N SER A 620 4.08 19.68 15.33
CA SER A 620 3.55 18.97 14.15
C SER A 620 2.85 17.66 14.48
N TYR A 621 3.20 16.99 15.58
CA TYR A 621 2.55 15.74 16.02
C TYR A 621 1.16 15.95 16.62
N LEU A 622 0.82 17.16 17.07
CA LEU A 622 -0.53 17.50 17.56
C LEU A 622 -1.61 17.31 16.48
N ARG A 623 -1.21 17.30 15.20
CA ARG A 623 -2.13 17.03 14.07
C ARG A 623 -2.79 15.65 14.17
N ASN A 624 -2.15 14.71 14.86
CA ASN A 624 -2.68 13.36 15.08
C ASN A 624 -3.59 13.29 16.33
N GLY A 625 -3.62 14.34 17.16
CA GLY A 625 -4.35 14.39 18.41
C GLY A 625 -3.47 14.13 19.64
N MET A 626 -4.12 13.91 20.79
CA MET A 626 -3.46 13.76 22.08
C MET A 626 -4.12 12.67 22.93
N ASN A 627 -3.31 11.97 23.70
CA ASN A 627 -3.74 10.92 24.60
C ASN A 627 -3.63 11.39 26.05
N PHE A 628 -4.76 11.43 26.75
CA PHE A 628 -4.91 11.79 28.15
C PHE A 628 -5.08 10.56 29.06
N GLY A 629 -5.15 9.34 28.51
CA GLY A 629 -5.37 8.11 29.27
C GLY A 629 -4.15 7.68 30.10
N TYR A 630 -4.40 7.22 31.32
CA TYR A 630 -3.39 6.70 32.25
C TYR A 630 -3.73 5.26 32.65
N GLY A 631 -2.76 4.34 32.60
CA GLY A 631 -2.96 2.99 33.11
C GLY A 631 -3.50 2.97 34.55
N GLY A 632 -4.42 2.05 34.85
CA GLY A 632 -5.08 1.95 36.16
C GLY A 632 -6.24 2.94 36.41
N THR A 633 -6.50 3.86 35.48
CA THR A 633 -7.59 4.85 35.58
C THR A 633 -8.97 4.21 35.73
N GLY A 634 -9.80 4.84 36.56
CA GLY A 634 -11.24 4.65 36.58
C GLY A 634 -12.03 5.91 36.18
N VAL A 635 -13.35 5.77 36.08
CA VAL A 635 -14.28 6.90 36.12
C VAL A 635 -14.15 7.63 37.46
N PHE A 636 -13.97 6.88 38.56
CA PHE A 636 -13.61 7.38 39.88
C PHE A 636 -12.18 7.00 40.27
N ASP A 637 -11.75 7.42 41.47
CA ASP A 637 -10.42 7.10 42.00
C ASP A 637 -10.29 5.61 42.33
N THR A 638 -9.33 4.97 41.65
CA THR A 638 -9.04 3.54 41.78
C THR A 638 -7.96 3.29 42.83
N LEU A 639 -7.31 2.13 42.79
CA LEU A 639 -6.20 1.81 43.69
C LEU A 639 -4.90 2.51 43.27
N ASP A 640 -4.78 2.84 41.99
CA ASP A 640 -3.66 3.61 41.45
C ASP A 640 -3.91 5.11 41.66
N LYS A 641 -2.87 5.85 42.07
CA LYS A 641 -2.96 7.28 42.35
C LYS A 641 -2.78 8.15 41.09
N GLU A 642 -3.34 7.68 39.98
CA GLU A 642 -3.27 8.35 38.69
C GLU A 642 -4.57 9.14 38.40
N PRO A 643 -4.53 10.12 37.48
CA PRO A 643 -5.69 10.95 37.16
C PRO A 643 -6.92 10.14 36.70
N ASN A 644 -8.01 10.23 37.46
CA ASN A 644 -9.32 9.69 37.05
C ASN A 644 -9.83 10.36 35.76
N MET A 645 -10.83 9.77 35.11
CA MET A 645 -11.34 10.25 33.82
C MET A 645 -11.80 11.72 33.85
N THR A 646 -12.42 12.15 34.95
CA THR A 646 -12.84 13.55 35.13
C THR A 646 -11.64 14.50 35.08
N THR A 647 -10.54 14.12 35.72
CA THR A 647 -9.27 14.87 35.73
C THR A 647 -8.59 14.87 34.36
N GLN A 648 -8.65 13.76 33.62
CA GLN A 648 -8.16 13.71 32.23
C GLN A 648 -8.93 14.68 31.32
N ILE A 649 -10.24 14.81 31.52
CA ILE A 649 -11.07 15.79 30.81
C ILE A 649 -10.72 17.22 31.25
N ASP A 650 -10.36 17.45 32.51
CA ASP A 650 -9.90 18.76 32.98
C ASP A 650 -8.58 19.17 32.30
N PHE A 651 -7.67 18.21 32.05
CA PHE A 651 -6.46 18.46 31.25
C PHE A 651 -6.81 18.87 29.82
N PHE A 652 -7.73 18.16 29.18
CA PHE A 652 -8.18 18.50 27.84
C PHE A 652 -8.87 19.87 27.79
N GLN A 653 -9.76 20.15 28.74
CA GLN A 653 -10.44 21.43 28.87
C GLN A 653 -9.43 22.59 28.98
N ARG A 654 -8.38 22.45 29.80
CA ARG A 654 -7.30 23.44 29.90
C ARG A 654 -6.61 23.70 28.56
N LEU A 655 -6.33 22.64 27.79
CA LEU A 655 -5.70 22.80 26.47
C LEU A 655 -6.62 23.46 25.44
N VAL A 656 -7.94 23.26 25.54
CA VAL A 656 -8.94 23.99 24.74
C VAL A 656 -8.96 25.48 25.13
N GLU A 657 -8.95 25.78 26.43
CA GLU A 657 -8.88 27.17 26.95
C GLU A 657 -7.57 27.88 26.55
N GLU A 658 -6.44 27.14 26.54
CA GLU A 658 -5.13 27.61 26.06
C GLU A 658 -5.03 27.70 24.52
N LYS A 659 -6.11 27.37 23.78
CA LYS A 659 -6.17 27.39 22.31
C LYS A 659 -5.12 26.50 21.64
N VAL A 660 -4.75 25.39 22.29
CA VAL A 660 -3.85 24.38 21.70
C VAL A 660 -4.57 23.65 20.56
N PHE A 661 -5.89 23.47 20.67
CA PHE A 661 -6.76 22.95 19.61
C PHE A 661 -7.67 24.05 19.08
N THR A 662 -7.83 24.12 17.75
CA THR A 662 -8.80 25.04 17.13
C THR A 662 -10.20 24.44 17.15
N GLU A 663 -11.24 25.28 17.11
CA GLU A 663 -12.64 24.81 17.03
C GLU A 663 -12.87 23.86 15.84
N GLN A 664 -12.23 24.14 14.70
CA GLN A 664 -12.29 23.29 13.52
C GLN A 664 -11.67 21.91 13.78
N GLN A 665 -10.51 21.85 14.46
CA GLN A 665 -9.87 20.59 14.83
C GLN A 665 -10.72 19.79 15.81
N LEU A 666 -11.35 20.45 16.79
CA LEU A 666 -12.22 19.80 17.77
C LEU A 666 -13.45 19.20 17.09
N ASN A 667 -14.08 19.96 16.19
CA ASN A 667 -15.25 19.52 15.43
C ASN A 667 -14.92 18.33 14.49
N SER A 668 -13.71 18.28 13.93
CA SER A 668 -13.25 17.18 13.07
C SER A 668 -12.65 15.99 13.82
N SER A 669 -12.38 16.14 15.12
CA SER A 669 -11.76 15.09 15.94
C SER A 669 -12.72 13.97 16.31
N ILE A 670 -12.14 12.82 16.66
CA ILE A 670 -12.82 11.70 17.28
C ILE A 670 -12.28 11.58 18.71
N ALA A 671 -13.16 11.47 19.70
CA ALA A 671 -12.74 11.05 21.04
C ALA A 671 -12.86 9.53 21.17
N LEU A 672 -11.82 8.89 21.67
CA LEU A 672 -11.83 7.50 22.12
C LEU A 672 -11.84 7.50 23.65
N VAL A 673 -12.87 6.88 24.24
CA VAL A 673 -13.04 6.78 25.70
C VAL A 673 -13.01 5.31 26.07
N SER A 674 -11.89 4.87 26.67
CA SER A 674 -11.77 3.54 27.26
C SER A 674 -12.44 3.53 28.63
N LEU A 675 -13.32 2.56 28.81
CA LEU A 675 -14.17 2.41 29.99
C LEU A 675 -13.51 1.55 31.06
N ALA A 676 -13.74 1.94 32.31
CA ALA A 676 -13.05 1.46 33.48
C ALA A 676 -13.51 0.10 34.04
N GLY A 677 -12.76 -0.96 33.71
CA GLY A 677 -12.72 -2.18 34.53
C GLY A 677 -12.13 -1.94 35.93
N ASN A 678 -11.25 -0.94 36.07
CA ASN A 678 -10.51 -0.66 37.31
C ASN A 678 -11.39 -0.17 38.47
N ASP A 679 -12.51 0.52 38.19
CA ASP A 679 -13.46 0.93 39.25
C ASP A 679 -14.02 -0.30 39.99
N TYR A 680 -14.35 -1.36 39.25
CA TYR A 680 -14.87 -2.59 39.84
C TYR A 680 -13.82 -3.28 40.71
N ALA A 681 -12.58 -3.38 40.22
CA ALA A 681 -11.47 -3.92 41.02
C ALA A 681 -11.27 -3.11 42.32
N ALA A 682 -11.27 -1.77 42.24
CA ALA A 682 -11.12 -0.90 43.40
C ALA A 682 -12.30 -1.00 44.37
N PHE A 683 -13.53 -1.09 43.85
CA PHE A 683 -14.73 -1.26 44.66
C PHE A 683 -14.70 -2.56 45.45
N LEU A 684 -14.36 -3.67 44.79
CA LEU A 684 -14.27 -5.00 45.40
C LEU A 684 -13.17 -5.06 46.45
N ALA A 685 -12.02 -4.42 46.21
CA ALA A 685 -10.94 -4.32 47.17
C ALA A 685 -11.33 -3.56 48.44
N ARG A 686 -12.18 -2.53 48.32
CA ARG A 686 -12.62 -1.69 49.45
C ARG A 686 -13.84 -2.24 50.19
N ASN A 687 -14.74 -2.97 49.52
CA ASN A 687 -16.08 -3.31 50.04
C ASN A 687 -16.41 -4.81 50.04
N GLY A 688 -15.52 -5.67 49.54
CA GLY A 688 -15.77 -7.12 49.40
C GLY A 688 -16.72 -7.47 48.23
N ARG A 689 -17.07 -8.75 48.11
CA ARG A 689 -17.88 -9.31 46.99
C ARG A 689 -19.40 -9.22 47.23
N ASP A 690 -19.92 -8.03 47.47
CA ASP A 690 -21.38 -7.77 47.59
C ASP A 690 -22.00 -7.39 46.24
N ILE A 691 -22.76 -8.31 45.63
CA ILE A 691 -23.33 -8.14 44.28
C ILE A 691 -24.37 -7.01 44.23
N GLN A 692 -25.19 -6.83 45.27
CA GLN A 692 -26.23 -5.78 45.25
C GLN A 692 -25.58 -4.38 45.27
N LYS A 693 -24.55 -4.20 46.10
CA LYS A 693 -23.79 -2.95 46.12
C LYS A 693 -23.01 -2.74 44.83
N LEU A 694 -22.50 -3.81 44.21
CA LEU A 694 -21.82 -3.74 42.93
C LEU A 694 -22.76 -3.31 41.79
N THR A 695 -23.99 -3.81 41.75
CA THR A 695 -25.01 -3.36 40.77
C THR A 695 -25.41 -1.90 40.98
N ALA A 696 -25.52 -1.44 42.23
CA ALA A 696 -25.75 -0.02 42.52
C ALA A 696 -24.57 0.84 42.04
N PHE A 697 -23.34 0.38 42.28
CA PHE A 697 -22.12 1.07 41.88
C PHE A 697 -21.93 1.11 40.35
N MET A 698 -22.35 0.06 39.63
CA MET A 698 -22.39 0.07 38.16
C MET A 698 -23.22 1.24 37.62
N LYS A 699 -24.39 1.50 38.22
CA LYS A 699 -25.23 2.64 37.83
C LYS A 699 -24.53 3.97 38.12
N THR A 700 -23.80 4.10 39.22
CA THR A 700 -23.06 5.34 39.52
C THR A 700 -21.92 5.59 38.53
N ILE A 701 -21.20 4.53 38.12
CA ILE A 701 -20.16 4.62 37.08
C ILE A 701 -20.78 5.09 35.77
N ILE A 702 -21.84 4.44 35.29
CA ILE A 702 -22.45 4.76 34.00
C ILE A 702 -23.04 6.19 34.01
N ASN A 703 -23.64 6.61 35.13
CA ASN A 703 -24.14 7.97 35.28
C ASN A 703 -23.01 9.02 35.21
N GLN A 704 -21.90 8.79 35.92
CA GLN A 704 -20.76 9.71 35.89
C GLN A 704 -20.06 9.69 34.53
N LEU A 705 -19.94 8.53 33.89
CA LEU A 705 -19.43 8.41 32.54
C LEU A 705 -20.30 9.20 31.55
N ALA A 706 -21.64 9.12 31.65
CA ALA A 706 -22.54 9.92 30.83
C ALA A 706 -22.32 11.43 31.02
N ILE A 707 -22.02 11.89 32.25
CA ILE A 707 -21.64 13.28 32.52
C ILE A 707 -20.32 13.62 31.82
N ASN A 708 -19.30 12.78 31.96
CA ASN A 708 -17.99 12.96 31.34
C ASN A 708 -18.07 13.01 29.80
N LEU A 709 -18.87 12.13 29.19
CA LEU A 709 -19.13 12.10 27.76
C LEU A 709 -19.84 13.38 27.26
N LYS A 710 -20.82 13.90 28.03
CA LYS A 710 -21.43 15.21 27.76
C LYS A 710 -20.41 16.34 27.85
N ARG A 711 -19.46 16.29 28.80
CA ARG A 711 -18.39 17.29 28.91
C ARG A 711 -17.47 17.28 27.69
N ILE A 712 -17.02 16.10 27.24
CA ILE A 712 -16.19 15.98 26.01
C ILE A 712 -16.93 16.56 24.80
N ARG A 713 -18.23 16.25 24.66
CA ARG A 713 -19.09 16.84 23.62
C ARG A 713 -19.18 18.37 23.75
N GLY A 714 -19.39 18.86 24.97
CA GLY A 714 -19.48 20.30 25.28
C GLY A 714 -18.20 21.08 24.97
N LEU A 715 -17.04 20.41 24.98
CA LEU A 715 -15.75 20.98 24.58
C LEU A 715 -15.53 21.00 23.06
N GLY A 716 -16.51 20.56 22.26
CA GLY A 716 -16.52 20.72 20.79
C GLY A 716 -16.30 19.44 19.98
N VAL A 717 -16.11 18.27 20.63
CA VAL A 717 -15.92 16.99 19.94
C VAL A 717 -17.25 16.37 19.53
N LYS A 718 -17.46 16.11 18.24
CA LYS A 718 -18.76 15.65 17.70
C LYS A 718 -18.87 14.16 17.45
N ARG A 719 -17.79 13.40 17.60
CA ARG A 719 -17.75 11.94 17.38
C ARG A 719 -17.02 11.30 18.54
N ILE A 720 -17.71 10.47 19.31
CA ILE A 720 -17.17 9.91 20.55
C ILE A 720 -17.39 8.39 20.54
N ALA A 721 -16.30 7.65 20.45
CA ALA A 721 -16.28 6.20 20.56
C ALA A 721 -16.01 5.80 22.01
N VAL A 722 -16.86 4.95 22.57
CA VAL A 722 -16.79 4.48 23.97
C VAL A 722 -16.65 2.98 23.97
N THR A 723 -15.66 2.43 24.67
CA THR A 723 -15.52 0.97 24.75
C THR A 723 -16.57 0.37 25.68
N ALA A 724 -17.11 -0.77 25.28
CA ALA A 724 -17.71 -1.73 26.20
C ALA A 724 -16.61 -2.36 27.06
N ILE A 725 -16.93 -2.86 28.26
CA ILE A 725 -15.95 -3.61 29.06
C ILE A 725 -15.77 -5.03 28.54
N GLU A 726 -14.54 -5.51 28.65
CA GLU A 726 -14.11 -6.85 28.30
C GLU A 726 -14.84 -7.94 29.14
N PRO A 727 -14.78 -9.22 28.75
CA PRO A 727 -15.28 -10.31 29.59
C PRO A 727 -14.44 -10.44 30.86
N MET A 728 -14.83 -9.75 31.94
CA MET A 728 -14.07 -9.72 33.19
C MET A 728 -13.84 -11.11 33.78
N GLY A 729 -14.76 -12.06 33.53
CA GLY A 729 -14.60 -13.44 33.96
C GLY A 729 -13.48 -14.19 33.25
N CYS A 730 -12.99 -13.68 32.12
CA CYS A 730 -11.87 -14.23 31.38
C CYS A 730 -10.53 -13.55 31.70
N LEU A 731 -10.49 -12.57 32.61
CA LEU A 731 -9.23 -11.96 33.03
C LEU A 731 -8.31 -13.01 33.66
N PRO A 732 -6.97 -12.90 33.50
CA PRO A 732 -6.03 -13.87 34.05
C PRO A 732 -6.20 -14.13 35.55
N GLN A 733 -6.54 -13.09 36.33
CA GLN A 733 -6.78 -13.20 37.76
C GLN A 733 -7.99 -14.08 38.11
N GLU A 734 -9.09 -13.98 37.34
CA GLU A 734 -10.30 -14.77 37.56
C GLU A 734 -10.16 -16.20 37.04
N THR A 735 -9.49 -16.37 35.89
CA THR A 735 -9.31 -17.69 35.28
C THR A 735 -8.24 -18.54 35.97
N ALA A 736 -7.34 -17.93 36.77
CA ALA A 736 -6.29 -18.62 37.53
C ALA A 736 -6.85 -19.75 38.43
N ILE A 737 -8.05 -19.57 39.00
CA ILE A 737 -8.74 -20.57 39.84
C ILE A 737 -9.01 -21.86 39.05
N SER A 738 -9.20 -21.74 37.74
CA SER A 738 -9.42 -22.85 36.81
C SER A 738 -8.15 -23.26 36.04
N SER A 739 -6.97 -22.81 36.48
CA SER A 739 -5.71 -22.97 35.74
C SER A 739 -5.81 -22.41 34.30
N TYR A 740 -6.44 -21.25 34.15
CA TYR A 740 -6.62 -20.53 32.89
C TYR A 740 -7.50 -21.25 31.84
N ARG A 741 -8.32 -22.22 32.27
CA ARG A 741 -9.15 -23.04 31.35
C ARG A 741 -10.54 -22.50 31.12
N ASN A 742 -11.15 -21.91 32.15
CA ASN A 742 -12.55 -21.51 32.12
C ASN A 742 -12.72 -20.06 32.57
N CYS A 743 -13.54 -19.31 31.84
CA CYS A 743 -13.99 -18.00 32.29
C CYS A 743 -15.04 -18.14 33.40
N ASN A 744 -15.09 -17.15 34.29
CA ASN A 744 -16.14 -17.06 35.29
C ASN A 744 -17.41 -16.44 34.70
N GLU A 745 -18.44 -17.27 34.48
CA GLU A 745 -19.68 -16.84 33.85
C GLU A 745 -20.48 -15.81 34.66
N VAL A 746 -20.32 -15.74 35.98
CA VAL A 746 -20.97 -14.71 36.81
C VAL A 746 -20.40 -13.34 36.48
N TRP A 747 -19.07 -13.21 36.39
CA TRP A 747 -18.41 -11.97 36.01
C TRP A 747 -18.64 -11.58 34.56
N ASN A 748 -18.71 -12.56 33.66
CA ASN A 748 -19.08 -12.32 32.27
C ASN A 748 -20.54 -11.83 32.15
N SER A 749 -21.46 -12.39 32.93
CA SER A 749 -22.86 -11.93 32.99
C SER A 749 -22.97 -10.50 33.54
N PHE A 750 -22.16 -10.15 34.53
CA PHE A 750 -22.04 -8.78 35.01
C PHE A 750 -21.50 -7.85 33.92
N SER A 751 -20.47 -8.27 33.18
CA SER A 751 -19.89 -7.49 32.07
C SER A 751 -20.92 -7.22 30.97
N LYS A 752 -21.70 -8.24 30.58
CA LYS A 752 -22.83 -8.08 29.65
C LYS A 752 -23.89 -7.10 30.18
N SER A 753 -24.21 -7.18 31.47
CA SER A 753 -25.19 -6.29 32.11
C SER A 753 -24.70 -4.83 32.10
N HIS A 754 -23.42 -4.60 32.42
CA HIS A 754 -22.80 -3.29 32.29
C HIS A 754 -22.93 -2.76 30.86
N ASN A 755 -22.49 -3.55 29.88
CA ASN A 755 -22.45 -3.16 28.48
C ASN A 755 -23.84 -2.84 27.93
N GLN A 756 -24.86 -3.59 28.34
CA GLN A 756 -26.24 -3.33 27.98
C GLN A 756 -26.75 -2.00 28.56
N VAL A 757 -26.46 -1.70 29.84
CA VAL A 757 -26.88 -0.44 30.47
C VAL A 757 -26.12 0.75 29.88
N LEU A 758 -24.84 0.58 29.55
CA LEU A 758 -24.04 1.56 28.83
C LEU A 758 -24.66 1.86 27.47
N GLU A 759 -24.94 0.84 26.67
CA GLU A 759 -25.51 1.00 25.33
C GLU A 759 -26.86 1.72 25.36
N GLN A 760 -27.75 1.34 26.29
CA GLN A 760 -29.02 2.04 26.51
C GLN A 760 -28.81 3.51 26.91
N THR A 761 -27.77 3.80 27.71
CA THR A 761 -27.44 5.16 28.12
C THR A 761 -26.92 5.97 26.93
N LEU A 762 -26.02 5.41 26.10
CA LEU A 762 -25.51 6.07 24.90
C LEU A 762 -26.60 6.30 23.85
N GLN A 763 -27.53 5.35 23.68
CA GLN A 763 -28.70 5.52 22.82
C GLN A 763 -29.57 6.71 23.27
N LYS A 764 -29.79 6.86 24.58
CA LYS A 764 -30.50 8.03 25.14
C LYS A 764 -29.73 9.34 24.95
N LEU A 765 -28.40 9.32 25.01
CA LEU A 765 -27.57 10.51 24.81
C LEU A 765 -27.50 10.98 23.36
N ASN A 766 -27.77 10.09 22.40
CA ASN A 766 -27.70 10.38 20.97
C ASN A 766 -28.89 11.24 20.48
N ASP A 767 -30.08 11.14 21.09
CA ASP A 767 -31.24 12.01 20.80
C ASP A 767 -31.42 12.34 19.29
N HIS A 768 -31.50 11.29 18.47
CA HIS A 768 -31.59 11.32 16.99
C HIS A 768 -30.31 11.67 16.19
N GLU A 769 -29.20 12.03 16.82
CA GLU A 769 -27.88 12.19 16.20
C GLU A 769 -26.91 11.09 16.65
N ARG A 770 -26.23 10.41 15.71
CA ARG A 770 -25.27 9.33 16.04
C ARG A 770 -23.90 9.88 16.48
N ILE A 771 -23.84 10.44 17.69
CA ILE A 771 -22.65 11.10 18.25
C ILE A 771 -21.77 10.12 19.02
N PHE A 772 -22.40 9.31 19.88
CA PHE A 772 -21.77 8.30 20.70
C PHE A 772 -21.90 6.94 20.02
N ILE A 773 -20.79 6.23 19.86
CA ILE A 773 -20.74 4.87 19.33
C ILE A 773 -20.07 3.93 20.33
N THR A 774 -20.59 2.72 20.46
CA THR A 774 -19.99 1.69 21.31
C THR A 774 -18.96 0.90 20.50
N LEU A 775 -17.77 0.66 21.07
CA LEU A 775 -16.79 -0.29 20.58
C LEU A 775 -16.92 -1.58 21.39
N ASP A 776 -17.34 -2.67 20.74
CA ASP A 776 -17.65 -3.95 21.39
C ASP A 776 -16.38 -4.75 21.70
N LEU A 777 -15.68 -4.32 22.75
CA LEU A 777 -14.49 -4.99 23.23
C LEU A 777 -14.80 -6.39 23.78
N TYR A 778 -16.00 -6.59 24.34
CA TYR A 778 -16.43 -7.86 24.90
C TYR A 778 -16.38 -8.97 23.83
N ASN A 779 -17.08 -8.77 22.72
CA ASN A 779 -17.13 -9.78 21.66
C ASN A 779 -15.80 -9.90 20.92
N ALA A 780 -15.02 -8.82 20.79
CA ALA A 780 -13.67 -8.89 20.25
C ALA A 780 -12.77 -9.84 21.06
N PHE A 781 -12.77 -9.74 22.40
CA PHE A 781 -12.05 -10.66 23.27
C PHE A 781 -12.59 -12.08 23.20
N MET A 782 -13.91 -12.27 23.26
CA MET A 782 -14.51 -13.61 23.19
C MET A 782 -14.20 -14.31 21.86
N SER A 783 -14.18 -13.57 20.75
CA SER A 783 -13.78 -14.10 19.44
C SER A 783 -12.32 -14.56 19.44
N ALA A 784 -11.41 -13.73 19.98
CA ALA A 784 -10.00 -14.07 20.08
C ALA A 784 -9.74 -15.31 20.97
N LEU A 785 -10.50 -15.47 22.05
CA LEU A 785 -10.41 -16.64 22.94
C LEU A 785 -10.95 -17.92 22.28
N LYS A 786 -12.05 -17.84 21.54
CA LYS A 786 -12.64 -19.00 20.82
C LYS A 786 -11.76 -19.49 19.67
N GLY A 787 -11.09 -18.58 18.95
CA GLY A 787 -10.20 -18.91 17.83
C GLY A 787 -8.98 -19.77 18.19
N LYS A 788 -8.64 -19.91 19.48
CA LYS A 788 -7.54 -20.79 19.94
C LYS A 788 -7.96 -22.23 20.27
N HIS A 789 -9.25 -22.53 20.40
CA HIS A 789 -9.72 -23.86 20.80
C HIS A 789 -10.06 -24.81 19.64
N ALA A 790 -10.00 -24.36 18.38
CA ALA A 790 -10.21 -25.23 17.22
C ALA A 790 -8.98 -26.12 16.88
N GLY A 791 -7.86 -26.01 17.60
CA GLY A 791 -6.61 -26.75 17.33
C GLY A 791 -6.19 -27.77 18.40
N MET A 792 -6.97 -27.97 19.46
CA MET A 792 -6.67 -28.97 20.49
C MET A 792 -7.98 -29.59 20.99
N HIS A 793 -8.61 -30.41 20.13
CA HIS A 793 -9.42 -31.59 20.48
C HIS A 793 -10.04 -32.16 19.20
N SER A 794 -9.25 -32.96 18.48
CA SER A 794 -9.67 -34.16 17.74
C SER A 794 -8.43 -34.88 17.27
#